data_AF-A0A1B3X1J2-F1
#
_entry.id   AF-A0A1B3X1J2-F1
#
_cell.length_a   1.000
_cell.length_b   1.000
_cell.length_c   1.000
_cell.angle_alpha   90.00
_cell.angle_beta   90.00
_cell.angle_gamma   90.00
#
_symmetry.space_group_name_H-M   'P 1'
#
loop_
_entity.id
_entity.type
_entity.pdbx_description
1 polymer ?
#
loop_
_entity_poly.entity_id
_entity_poly.type
_entity_poly.pdbx_seq_one_letter_code
_entity_poly.pdbx_strand_id
1 'polypeptide(L)'
;MRRRRQNMFLFSLCCAACALVLLASMRTADALSLVYAHNFGTAYADALRRASSEPLDTQGVSTNLLEIFQDHRVDAAELYDFQAEQFVRGSTEQLYWYPHFSAVVVLAVAEDCPVPVEGWSDLQENVTVVLPDSCPDREIFFLALARGLSADANLDEAFALLTQLKEEDRLRICNSRRGNQYRLAEKDGGGDVYVLFAHEAEQLIQYGAPLRICMPKEGTLSFTKGLLARKPISFANTLRRDLRAAGYPIAPPAGAAQIHDADALYRELTEANARYRQIIWGHSVFTPIETHERLVILVTILVVTVLWGASLRARVLHHGTRRAVLLLIAMLLLWELTCIAKLLSISVDISLQHFLSYLYYVFRAGLSVALLWIAWASDEYVFNKKMPRWLRAVLGLNLLLAALILCNDLHYQFFTFIWNAATMTLEEHLAWGAYDYWLLWFCEILAALLLLLEKAKRQRVLRPAMALPFLFFSLFVVYSVDLHYDPRFAWLELTVVTALFFLLLLELCLRTGLMPSNRFHEAFFSHSHLRMQLVDTEGHTVFSAAAAEQGASNDIRTSRMNIHGGAIIWHEDLSLLHERQRQLALLQDAQERSHTLLRRERRIRGQHLALTLKKQLSEELEAILDSKRPLLRSFREQLMASTDKAELTCLIRRLNLLSSYLKKRCVLFLKGQEDGQIRADELSMAVSETCAYLRPLGLHVAVEWRLTRAIAAEAALALFDLFAELLSRAAEEGAADVLCRFEENEMPEAICMLTCADWIRPWISEWQRRHDLPIEISDLGYALSVRAQGVSAAVRTPVHGEEAGAWRV
;
A
#
# COMPACT_ATOMS: atom_id res chain seq x y z
N MET A 1 10.25 11.29 -50.97
CA MET A 1 9.94 9.98 -50.35
C MET A 1 8.47 9.78 -49.95
N ARG A 2 7.64 10.81 -49.70
CA ARG A 2 6.20 10.64 -49.37
C ARG A 2 5.31 10.16 -50.53
N ARG A 3 5.55 10.62 -51.77
CA ARG A 3 4.77 10.19 -52.97
C ARG A 3 5.01 8.75 -53.41
N ARG A 4 6.19 8.17 -53.15
CA ARG A 4 6.50 6.76 -53.49
C ARG A 4 5.82 5.76 -52.55
N ARG A 5 5.63 6.09 -51.27
CA ARG A 5 4.90 5.24 -50.30
C ARG A 5 3.38 5.21 -50.57
N GLN A 6 2.78 6.32 -51.00
CA GLN A 6 1.35 6.36 -51.34
C GLN A 6 1.01 5.52 -52.58
N ASN A 7 1.84 5.56 -53.62
CA ASN A 7 1.62 4.73 -54.82
C ASN A 7 1.84 3.24 -54.53
N MET A 8 2.75 2.88 -53.62
CA MET A 8 2.95 1.48 -53.21
C MET A 8 1.78 0.96 -52.36
N PHE A 9 1.18 1.82 -51.53
CA PHE A 9 -0.02 1.48 -50.75
C PHE A 9 -1.25 1.35 -51.65
N LEU A 10 -1.44 2.24 -52.63
CA LEU A 10 -2.53 2.11 -53.62
C LEU A 10 -2.34 0.90 -54.54
N PHE A 11 -1.10 0.58 -54.92
CA PHE A 11 -0.82 -0.62 -55.73
C PHE A 11 -1.03 -1.90 -54.91
N SER A 12 -0.64 -1.91 -53.62
CA SER A 12 -0.95 -2.99 -52.68
C SER A 12 -2.45 -3.15 -52.44
N LEU A 13 -3.21 -2.05 -52.36
CA LEU A 13 -4.66 -2.07 -52.20
C LEU A 13 -5.36 -2.55 -53.48
N CYS A 14 -4.87 -2.15 -54.66
CA CYS A 14 -5.36 -2.65 -55.95
C CYS A 14 -5.01 -4.14 -56.16
N CYS A 15 -3.82 -4.60 -55.77
CA CYS A 15 -3.46 -6.02 -55.83
C CYS A 15 -4.27 -6.84 -54.82
N ALA A 16 -4.54 -6.32 -53.62
CA ALA A 16 -5.42 -6.97 -52.64
C ALA A 16 -6.87 -6.98 -53.10
N ALA A 17 -7.35 -5.92 -53.75
CA ALA A 17 -8.69 -5.85 -54.34
C ALA A 17 -8.82 -6.77 -55.56
N CYS A 18 -7.79 -6.87 -56.42
CA CYS A 18 -7.76 -7.84 -57.52
C CYS A 18 -7.64 -9.27 -57.02
N ALA A 19 -6.91 -9.53 -55.93
CA ALA A 19 -6.88 -10.83 -55.26
C ALA A 19 -8.24 -11.18 -54.63
N LEU A 20 -8.94 -10.21 -54.03
CA LEU A 20 -10.30 -10.37 -53.50
C LEU A 20 -11.34 -10.57 -54.61
N VAL A 21 -11.18 -9.95 -55.78
CA VAL A 21 -12.07 -10.13 -56.95
C VAL A 21 -11.77 -11.44 -57.69
N LEU A 22 -10.51 -11.91 -57.71
CA LEU A 22 -10.15 -13.23 -58.20
C LEU A 22 -10.59 -14.34 -57.23
N LEU A 23 -10.60 -14.09 -55.91
CA LEU A 23 -11.19 -14.98 -54.90
C LEU A 23 -12.73 -14.96 -54.93
N ALA A 24 -13.36 -13.85 -55.34
CA ALA A 24 -14.82 -13.73 -55.44
C ALA A 24 -15.42 -14.20 -56.78
N SER A 25 -14.59 -14.59 -57.76
CA SER A 25 -15.06 -15.03 -59.10
C SER A 25 -14.92 -16.53 -59.39
N MET A 26 -14.58 -17.36 -58.39
CA MET A 26 -14.79 -18.81 -58.45
C MET A 26 -16.07 -19.20 -57.72
N ARG A 27 -17.23 -18.82 -58.28
CA ARG A 27 -18.48 -19.55 -58.03
C ARG A 27 -18.55 -20.71 -59.02
N THR A 28 -17.78 -21.76 -58.75
CA THR A 28 -18.23 -23.10 -59.11
C THR A 28 -19.39 -23.45 -58.19
N ALA A 29 -20.44 -24.10 -58.68
CA ALA A 29 -21.57 -24.51 -57.84
C ALA A 29 -21.04 -25.22 -56.58
N ASP A 30 -21.27 -24.64 -55.40
CA ASP A 30 -20.73 -25.14 -54.13
C ASP A 30 -21.24 -26.57 -53.91
N ALA A 31 -20.39 -27.57 -54.14
CA ALA A 31 -20.68 -28.93 -53.78
C ALA A 31 -20.65 -29.05 -52.25
N LEU A 32 -21.67 -29.68 -51.67
CA LEU A 32 -21.71 -29.91 -50.24
C LEU A 32 -20.62 -30.89 -49.84
N SER A 33 -19.78 -30.47 -48.92
CA SER A 33 -18.68 -31.28 -48.40
C SER A 33 -19.23 -32.33 -47.42
N LEU A 34 -18.97 -33.60 -47.70
CA LEU A 34 -19.50 -34.74 -46.93
C LEU A 34 -18.39 -35.68 -46.52
N VAL A 35 -18.38 -36.13 -45.27
CA VAL A 35 -17.46 -37.18 -44.81
C VAL A 35 -18.22 -38.45 -44.48
N TYR A 36 -17.67 -39.57 -44.91
CA TYR A 36 -18.22 -40.90 -44.64
C TYR A 36 -17.12 -41.85 -44.15
N ALA A 37 -17.54 -42.89 -43.43
CA ALA A 37 -16.65 -43.91 -42.90
C ALA A 37 -16.08 -44.74 -44.05
N HIS A 38 -14.81 -44.53 -44.36
CA HIS A 38 -14.11 -45.28 -45.42
C HIS A 38 -13.40 -46.50 -44.83
N ASN A 39 -14.19 -47.43 -44.32
CA ASN A 39 -13.67 -48.70 -43.80
C ASN A 39 -13.45 -49.68 -44.97
N PHE A 40 -14.51 -50.10 -45.66
CA PHE A 40 -14.45 -51.20 -46.64
C PHE A 40 -14.90 -50.84 -48.07
N GLY A 41 -14.85 -49.55 -48.46
CA GLY A 41 -15.06 -49.14 -49.86
C GLY A 41 -15.77 -47.81 -50.06
N THR A 42 -16.13 -47.49 -51.31
CA THR A 42 -16.82 -46.24 -51.70
C THR A 42 -18.32 -46.43 -51.96
N ALA A 43 -18.86 -47.65 -51.83
CA ALA A 43 -20.20 -48.01 -52.26
C ALA A 43 -21.31 -47.12 -51.63
N TYR A 44 -21.17 -46.79 -50.35
CA TYR A 44 -22.07 -45.86 -49.65
C TYR A 44 -21.99 -44.45 -50.25
N ALA A 45 -20.79 -43.90 -50.41
CA ALA A 45 -20.58 -42.58 -50.99
C ALA A 45 -21.06 -42.49 -52.44
N ASP A 46 -20.86 -43.54 -53.23
CA ASP A 46 -21.32 -43.60 -54.61
C ASP A 46 -22.86 -43.68 -54.69
N ALA A 47 -23.51 -44.38 -53.77
CA ALA A 47 -24.97 -44.40 -53.65
C ALA A 47 -25.52 -43.01 -53.26
N LEU A 48 -24.86 -42.31 -52.33
CA LEU A 48 -25.23 -40.94 -51.94
C LEU A 48 -25.06 -39.95 -53.11
N ARG A 49 -23.92 -40.00 -53.82
CA ARG A 49 -23.65 -39.14 -54.99
C ARG A 49 -24.66 -39.36 -56.12
N ARG A 50 -25.11 -40.60 -56.35
CA ARG A 50 -26.13 -40.91 -57.37
C ARG A 50 -27.53 -40.48 -56.98
N ALA A 51 -27.87 -40.54 -55.69
CA ALA A 51 -29.23 -40.27 -55.22
C ALA A 51 -29.47 -38.82 -54.79
N SER A 52 -28.42 -38.05 -54.51
CA SER A 52 -28.52 -36.64 -54.10
C SER A 52 -28.93 -35.75 -55.27
N SER A 53 -29.84 -34.79 -55.02
CA SER A 53 -30.15 -33.72 -55.99
C SER A 53 -29.06 -32.65 -56.07
N GLU A 54 -28.23 -32.54 -55.03
CA GLU A 54 -27.17 -31.55 -54.89
C GLU A 54 -25.80 -32.19 -55.14
N PRO A 55 -24.84 -31.47 -55.76
CA PRO A 55 -23.49 -31.99 -55.95
C PRO A 55 -22.85 -32.24 -54.57
N LEU A 56 -22.48 -33.49 -54.29
CA LEU A 56 -21.79 -33.89 -53.05
C LEU A 56 -20.30 -34.10 -53.33
N ASP A 57 -19.45 -33.37 -52.60
CA ASP A 57 -18.02 -33.67 -52.54
C ASP A 57 -17.76 -34.60 -51.35
N THR A 58 -17.62 -35.90 -51.63
CA THR A 58 -17.48 -36.89 -50.56
C THR A 58 -16.03 -37.25 -50.29
N GLN A 59 -15.60 -37.07 -49.04
CA GLN A 59 -14.29 -37.45 -48.54
C GLN A 59 -14.41 -38.70 -47.66
N GLY A 60 -13.67 -39.75 -47.99
CA GLY A 60 -13.59 -40.94 -47.16
C GLY A 60 -12.59 -40.76 -46.02
N VAL A 61 -13.01 -40.97 -44.78
CA VAL A 61 -12.12 -40.89 -43.61
C VAL A 61 -12.37 -42.10 -42.71
N SER A 62 -11.29 -42.67 -42.16
CA SER A 62 -11.34 -43.89 -41.33
C SER A 62 -11.59 -43.61 -39.83
N THR A 63 -11.38 -42.37 -39.37
CA THR A 63 -11.48 -41.97 -37.96
C THR A 63 -11.94 -40.51 -37.84
N ASN A 64 -12.42 -40.10 -36.66
CA ASN A 64 -12.69 -38.70 -36.32
C ASN A 64 -13.76 -38.02 -37.21
N LEU A 65 -14.66 -38.81 -37.81
CA LEU A 65 -15.80 -38.33 -38.62
C LEU A 65 -16.62 -37.27 -37.87
N LEU A 66 -16.88 -37.55 -36.59
CA LEU A 66 -17.65 -36.69 -35.71
C LEU A 66 -16.92 -35.38 -35.36
N GLU A 67 -15.61 -35.45 -35.10
CA GLU A 67 -14.78 -34.28 -34.82
C GLU A 67 -14.68 -33.37 -36.06
N ILE A 68 -14.49 -33.94 -37.25
CA ILE A 68 -14.43 -33.19 -38.51
C ILE A 68 -15.75 -32.45 -38.77
N PHE A 69 -16.88 -33.08 -38.45
CA PHE A 69 -18.20 -32.44 -38.53
C PHE A 69 -18.34 -31.31 -37.50
N GLN A 70 -17.89 -31.52 -36.26
CA GLN A 70 -17.92 -30.52 -35.18
C GLN A 70 -17.04 -29.30 -35.48
N ASP A 71 -15.88 -29.49 -36.08
CA ASP A 71 -14.95 -28.41 -36.47
C ASP A 71 -15.46 -27.53 -37.63
N HIS A 72 -16.69 -27.79 -38.12
CA HIS A 72 -17.30 -27.10 -39.28
C HIS A 72 -16.46 -27.22 -40.55
N ARG A 73 -15.61 -28.25 -40.64
CA ARG A 73 -14.78 -28.50 -41.82
C ARG A 73 -15.58 -29.10 -42.97
N VAL A 74 -16.75 -29.67 -42.67
CA VAL A 74 -17.66 -30.30 -43.64
C VAL A 74 -19.13 -29.97 -43.35
N ASP A 75 -19.95 -29.98 -44.40
CA ASP A 75 -21.38 -29.68 -44.33
C ASP A 75 -22.23 -30.87 -43.84
N ALA A 76 -21.75 -32.11 -44.04
CA ALA A 76 -22.44 -33.33 -43.64
C ALA A 76 -21.49 -34.46 -43.22
N ALA A 77 -21.93 -35.33 -42.30
CA ALA A 77 -21.15 -36.49 -41.84
C ALA A 77 -22.01 -37.74 -41.58
N GLU A 78 -21.45 -38.91 -41.88
CA GLU A 78 -22.05 -40.20 -41.58
C GLU A 78 -21.91 -40.53 -40.09
N LEU A 79 -23.04 -40.64 -39.38
CA LEU A 79 -23.11 -40.87 -37.93
C LEU A 79 -24.09 -41.99 -37.57
N TYR A 80 -24.03 -42.46 -36.34
CA TYR A 80 -25.06 -43.32 -35.74
C TYR A 80 -26.24 -42.48 -35.20
N ASP A 81 -27.42 -43.08 -35.10
CA ASP A 81 -28.64 -42.44 -34.59
C ASP A 81 -28.47 -41.84 -33.19
N PHE A 82 -27.87 -42.59 -32.27
CA PHE A 82 -27.59 -42.12 -30.91
C PHE A 82 -26.59 -40.94 -30.90
N GLN A 83 -25.68 -40.85 -31.87
CA GLN A 83 -24.78 -39.70 -32.06
C GLN A 83 -25.53 -38.50 -32.64
N ALA A 84 -26.32 -38.70 -33.67
CA ALA A 84 -27.10 -37.64 -34.29
C ALA A 84 -28.12 -37.02 -33.33
N GLU A 85 -28.78 -37.84 -32.51
CA GLU A 85 -29.75 -37.37 -31.52
C GLU A 85 -29.13 -36.43 -30.48
N GLN A 86 -27.92 -36.73 -30.00
CA GLN A 86 -27.21 -35.83 -29.08
C GLN A 86 -26.91 -34.47 -29.70
N PHE A 87 -26.50 -34.43 -30.96
CA PHE A 87 -26.22 -33.18 -31.68
C PHE A 87 -27.48 -32.36 -31.92
N VAL A 88 -28.57 -33.02 -32.33
CA VAL A 88 -29.84 -32.35 -32.57
C VAL A 88 -30.43 -31.78 -31.26
N ARG A 89 -30.23 -32.46 -30.12
CA ARG A 89 -30.68 -31.96 -28.81
C ARG A 89 -29.79 -30.83 -28.26
N GLY A 90 -28.48 -30.88 -28.50
CA GLY A 90 -27.49 -29.97 -27.89
C GLY A 90 -27.07 -28.77 -28.74
N SER A 91 -27.39 -28.75 -30.03
CA SER A 91 -26.99 -27.67 -30.95
C SER A 91 -27.99 -26.51 -30.97
N THR A 92 -27.48 -25.28 -30.99
CA THR A 92 -28.27 -24.08 -31.30
C THR A 92 -28.53 -23.91 -32.80
N GLU A 93 -27.78 -24.64 -33.64
CA GLU A 93 -27.94 -24.67 -35.09
C GLU A 93 -28.97 -25.72 -35.53
N GLN A 94 -29.73 -25.41 -36.57
CA GLN A 94 -30.69 -26.34 -37.15
C GLN A 94 -29.97 -27.44 -37.93
N LEU A 95 -30.00 -28.67 -37.41
CA LEU A 95 -29.39 -29.85 -38.03
C LEU A 95 -30.47 -30.78 -38.61
N TYR A 96 -30.14 -31.49 -39.69
CA TYR A 96 -31.03 -32.41 -40.41
C TYR A 96 -30.49 -33.84 -40.36
N TRP A 97 -31.27 -34.76 -39.79
CA TRP A 97 -30.92 -36.18 -39.68
C TRP A 97 -31.61 -37.03 -40.76
N TYR A 98 -30.83 -37.81 -41.50
CA TYR A 98 -31.29 -38.69 -42.58
C TYR A 98 -30.89 -40.15 -42.29
N PRO A 99 -31.80 -40.99 -41.76
CA PRO A 99 -31.53 -42.40 -41.50
C PRO A 99 -31.50 -43.20 -42.81
N HIS A 100 -30.45 -44.00 -43.03
CA HIS A 100 -30.22 -44.69 -44.32
C HIS A 100 -30.25 -46.22 -44.21
N PHE A 101 -29.56 -46.80 -43.23
CA PHE A 101 -29.44 -48.26 -43.07
C PHE A 101 -29.23 -48.65 -41.61
N SER A 102 -29.32 -49.94 -41.30
CA SER A 102 -29.08 -50.50 -39.97
C SER A 102 -27.68 -51.13 -39.89
N ALA A 103 -26.89 -50.72 -38.91
CA ALA A 103 -25.62 -51.35 -38.56
C ALA A 103 -25.85 -52.40 -37.46
N VAL A 104 -25.81 -53.68 -37.83
CA VAL A 104 -26.09 -54.82 -36.94
C VAL A 104 -24.78 -55.53 -36.62
N VAL A 105 -24.47 -55.76 -35.35
CA VAL A 105 -23.24 -56.45 -34.94
C VAL A 105 -23.37 -57.96 -35.21
N VAL A 106 -22.36 -58.58 -35.82
CA VAL A 106 -22.35 -60.00 -36.19
C VAL A 106 -21.01 -60.65 -35.88
N LEU A 107 -20.99 -61.98 -35.86
CA LEU A 107 -19.77 -62.78 -35.83
C LEU A 107 -19.43 -63.20 -37.26
N ALA A 108 -18.36 -62.64 -37.82
CA ALA A 108 -17.80 -63.09 -39.09
C ALA A 108 -16.75 -64.17 -38.79
N VAL A 109 -17.12 -65.43 -39.06
CA VAL A 109 -16.36 -66.63 -38.70
C VAL A 109 -15.54 -67.07 -39.92
N ALA A 110 -14.24 -67.28 -39.75
CA ALA A 110 -13.42 -67.84 -40.83
C ALA A 110 -13.90 -69.26 -41.22
N GLU A 111 -13.94 -69.57 -42.52
CA GLU A 111 -14.40 -70.89 -43.00
C GLU A 111 -13.56 -72.06 -42.49
N ASP A 112 -12.31 -71.82 -42.12
CA ASP A 112 -11.37 -72.79 -41.55
C ASP A 112 -11.46 -72.90 -40.01
N CYS A 113 -12.47 -72.28 -39.39
CA CYS A 113 -12.67 -72.33 -37.95
C CYS A 113 -12.94 -73.77 -37.46
N PRO A 114 -12.17 -74.28 -36.47
CA PRO A 114 -12.26 -75.66 -36.02
C PRO A 114 -13.54 -75.96 -35.21
N VAL A 115 -14.24 -74.93 -34.73
CA VAL A 115 -15.44 -75.02 -33.88
C VAL A 115 -16.65 -74.41 -34.61
N PRO A 116 -17.83 -75.04 -34.57
CA PRO A 116 -19.06 -74.47 -35.12
C PRO A 116 -19.56 -73.33 -34.21
N VAL A 117 -19.29 -72.09 -34.59
CA VAL A 117 -19.75 -70.89 -33.87
C VAL A 117 -21.16 -70.53 -34.33
N GLU A 118 -22.14 -70.64 -33.44
CA GLU A 118 -23.56 -70.31 -33.65
C GLU A 118 -24.06 -69.16 -32.74
N GLY A 119 -23.31 -68.81 -31.70
CA GLY A 119 -23.65 -67.77 -30.74
C GLY A 119 -22.44 -67.13 -30.06
N TRP A 120 -22.70 -66.18 -29.16
CA TRP A 120 -21.64 -65.52 -28.37
C TRP A 120 -21.00 -66.48 -27.37
N SER A 121 -21.79 -67.40 -26.80
CA SER A 121 -21.33 -68.39 -25.82
C SER A 121 -20.21 -69.30 -26.35
N ASP A 122 -20.26 -69.63 -27.65
CA ASP A 122 -19.26 -70.48 -28.32
C ASP A 122 -17.86 -69.84 -28.43
N LEU A 123 -17.75 -68.51 -28.23
CA LEU A 123 -16.47 -67.80 -28.25
C LEU A 123 -15.56 -68.18 -27.06
N GLN A 124 -16.11 -68.81 -26.03
CA GLN A 124 -15.34 -69.34 -24.90
C GLN A 124 -14.50 -70.57 -25.30
N GLU A 125 -14.92 -71.34 -26.32
CA GLU A 125 -14.32 -72.62 -26.69
C GLU A 125 -13.21 -72.50 -27.76
N ASN A 126 -11.94 -72.32 -27.36
CA ASN A 126 -10.75 -72.35 -28.23
C ASN A 126 -10.80 -71.55 -29.54
N VAL A 127 -11.55 -70.45 -29.56
CA VAL A 127 -11.59 -69.47 -30.66
C VAL A 127 -10.74 -68.24 -30.32
N THR A 128 -10.15 -67.62 -31.34
CA THR A 128 -9.49 -66.32 -31.22
C THR A 128 -10.46 -65.23 -31.68
N VAL A 129 -10.79 -64.29 -30.79
CA VAL A 129 -11.67 -63.16 -31.07
C VAL A 129 -10.85 -61.96 -31.53
N VAL A 130 -11.24 -61.40 -32.67
CA VAL A 130 -10.58 -60.24 -33.27
C VAL A 130 -11.52 -59.03 -33.27
N LEU A 131 -11.03 -57.93 -32.69
CA LEU A 131 -11.73 -56.64 -32.65
C LEU A 131 -10.95 -55.58 -33.45
N PRO A 132 -11.63 -54.73 -34.25
CA PRO A 132 -10.98 -53.60 -34.90
C PRO A 132 -10.66 -52.47 -33.90
N ASP A 133 -9.57 -51.74 -34.17
CA ASP A 133 -9.12 -50.58 -33.37
C ASP A 133 -9.68 -49.23 -33.87
N SER A 134 -10.87 -49.23 -34.49
CA SER A 134 -11.56 -48.02 -34.94
C SER A 134 -12.64 -47.60 -33.94
N CYS A 135 -12.53 -46.39 -33.40
CA CYS A 135 -13.63 -45.77 -32.66
C CYS A 135 -14.64 -45.16 -33.66
N PRO A 136 -15.98 -45.28 -33.44
CA PRO A 136 -16.67 -45.83 -32.25
C PRO A 136 -16.98 -47.33 -32.31
N ASP A 137 -16.61 -48.00 -33.40
CA ASP A 137 -16.99 -49.39 -33.68
C ASP A 137 -16.42 -50.35 -32.63
N ARG A 138 -15.17 -50.12 -32.21
CA ARG A 138 -14.47 -50.85 -31.15
C ARG A 138 -15.29 -50.96 -29.87
N GLU A 139 -15.82 -49.85 -29.37
CA GLU A 139 -16.61 -49.80 -28.13
C GLU A 139 -17.96 -50.48 -28.31
N ILE A 140 -18.59 -50.31 -29.47
CA ILE A 140 -19.84 -50.98 -29.82
C ILE A 140 -19.64 -52.50 -29.86
N PHE A 141 -18.56 -52.97 -30.49
CA PHE A 141 -18.22 -54.40 -30.57
C PHE A 141 -17.83 -54.98 -29.22
N PHE A 142 -17.08 -54.22 -28.41
CA PHE A 142 -16.72 -54.63 -27.06
C PHE A 142 -17.94 -54.75 -26.15
N LEU A 143 -18.88 -53.79 -26.23
CA LEU A 143 -20.15 -53.85 -25.51
C LEU A 143 -21.05 -54.98 -26.00
N ALA A 144 -21.15 -55.19 -27.31
CA ALA A 144 -21.93 -56.28 -27.90
C ALA A 144 -21.40 -57.65 -27.45
N LEU A 145 -20.09 -57.80 -27.41
CA LEU A 145 -19.44 -59.01 -26.95
C LEU A 145 -19.65 -59.22 -25.45
N ALA A 146 -19.55 -58.16 -24.64
CA ALA A 146 -19.82 -58.25 -23.19
C ALA A 146 -21.27 -58.68 -22.92
N ARG A 147 -22.25 -58.00 -23.54
CA ARG A 147 -23.68 -58.35 -23.44
C ARG A 147 -24.01 -59.74 -23.99
N GLY A 148 -23.27 -60.19 -25.00
CA GLY A 148 -23.47 -61.50 -25.62
C GLY A 148 -22.94 -62.66 -24.77
N LEU A 149 -21.81 -62.46 -24.07
CA LEU A 149 -21.21 -63.46 -23.19
C LEU A 149 -21.91 -63.59 -21.83
N SER A 150 -22.66 -62.57 -21.39
CA SER A 150 -23.45 -62.61 -20.16
C SER A 150 -24.94 -62.86 -20.46
N ALA A 151 -25.54 -63.87 -19.82
CA ALA A 151 -26.99 -64.06 -19.84
C ALA A 151 -27.75 -63.04 -18.96
N ASP A 152 -27.06 -62.47 -17.97
CA ASP A 152 -27.59 -61.48 -17.03
C ASP A 152 -27.23 -60.04 -17.42
N ALA A 153 -27.96 -59.05 -16.87
CA ALA A 153 -27.69 -57.63 -17.07
C ALA A 153 -26.37 -57.14 -16.40
N ASN A 154 -25.64 -58.01 -15.70
CA ASN A 154 -24.39 -57.67 -15.03
C ASN A 154 -23.18 -57.96 -15.94
N LEU A 155 -22.53 -56.90 -16.41
CA LEU A 155 -21.41 -56.99 -17.35
C LEU A 155 -20.08 -57.38 -16.69
N ASP A 156 -19.98 -57.39 -15.35
CA ASP A 156 -18.72 -57.68 -14.64
C ASP A 156 -18.20 -59.11 -14.92
N GLU A 157 -19.08 -60.11 -14.99
CA GLU A 157 -18.70 -61.49 -15.31
C GLU A 157 -18.19 -61.60 -16.76
N ALA A 158 -18.83 -60.90 -17.70
CA ALA A 158 -18.39 -60.86 -19.09
C ALA A 158 -17.02 -60.16 -19.25
N PHE A 159 -16.76 -59.10 -18.48
CA PHE A 159 -15.45 -58.43 -18.50
C PHE A 159 -14.34 -59.28 -17.84
N ALA A 160 -14.65 -60.07 -16.82
CA ALA A 160 -13.71 -61.03 -16.26
C ALA A 160 -13.32 -62.12 -17.29
N LEU A 161 -14.30 -62.65 -18.02
CA LEU A 161 -14.05 -63.60 -19.12
C LEU A 161 -13.23 -62.96 -20.25
N LEU A 162 -13.49 -61.70 -20.58
CA LEU A 162 -12.69 -60.95 -21.56
C LEU A 162 -11.25 -60.73 -21.13
N THR A 163 -11.03 -60.51 -19.84
CA THR A 163 -9.69 -60.40 -19.25
C THR A 163 -8.96 -61.72 -19.38
N GLN A 164 -9.64 -62.83 -19.07
CA GLN A 164 -9.08 -64.18 -19.24
C GLN A 164 -8.74 -64.47 -20.72
N LEU A 165 -9.64 -64.15 -21.66
CA LEU A 165 -9.37 -64.30 -23.10
C LEU A 165 -8.17 -63.45 -23.55
N LYS A 166 -7.94 -62.30 -22.90
CA LYS A 166 -6.77 -61.47 -23.19
C LYS A 166 -5.48 -62.06 -22.63
N GLU A 167 -5.50 -62.59 -21.42
CA GLU A 167 -4.35 -63.28 -20.80
C GLU A 167 -3.97 -64.55 -21.57
N GLU A 168 -4.96 -65.25 -22.14
CA GLU A 168 -4.78 -66.43 -23.01
C GLU A 168 -4.31 -66.08 -24.45
N ASP A 169 -4.09 -64.80 -24.77
CA ASP A 169 -3.76 -64.27 -26.11
C ASP A 169 -4.80 -64.60 -27.21
N ARG A 170 -6.04 -64.89 -26.77
CA ARG A 170 -7.20 -65.19 -27.63
C ARG A 170 -8.01 -63.95 -27.97
N LEU A 171 -7.76 -62.81 -27.33
CA LEU A 171 -8.35 -61.51 -27.69
C LEU A 171 -7.32 -60.62 -28.39
N ARG A 172 -7.49 -60.44 -29.70
CA ARG A 172 -6.60 -59.64 -30.56
C ARG A 172 -7.26 -58.34 -31.01
N ILE A 173 -6.46 -57.28 -31.05
CA ILE A 173 -6.89 -55.98 -31.56
C ILE A 173 -6.16 -55.70 -32.87
N CYS A 174 -6.92 -55.57 -33.94
CA CYS A 174 -6.40 -55.29 -35.26
C CYS A 174 -6.41 -53.79 -35.53
N ASN A 175 -5.22 -53.25 -35.78
CA ASN A 175 -5.05 -51.84 -36.08
C ASN A 175 -5.52 -51.54 -37.51
N SER A 176 -6.63 -50.80 -37.64
CA SER A 176 -7.22 -50.38 -38.94
C SER A 176 -6.33 -49.40 -39.74
N ARG A 177 -5.26 -48.86 -39.12
CA ARG A 177 -4.31 -47.89 -39.73
C ARG A 177 -3.42 -48.45 -40.84
N ARG A 178 -3.32 -49.77 -41.02
CA ARG A 178 -2.37 -50.37 -41.98
C ARG A 178 -2.88 -50.44 -43.43
N GLY A 179 -3.73 -49.53 -43.90
CA GLY A 179 -4.04 -49.30 -45.33
C GLY A 179 -4.61 -50.48 -46.15
N ASN A 180 -4.63 -51.70 -45.61
CA ASN A 180 -5.17 -52.92 -46.20
C ASN A 180 -6.02 -53.59 -45.12
N GLN A 181 -7.26 -53.15 -44.94
CA GLN A 181 -8.23 -53.83 -44.08
C GLN A 181 -8.53 -55.25 -44.59
N TYR A 182 -8.28 -55.51 -45.88
CA TYR A 182 -8.28 -56.85 -46.50
C TYR A 182 -7.28 -57.84 -45.90
N ARG A 183 -6.28 -57.35 -45.15
CA ARG A 183 -5.32 -58.21 -44.45
C ARG A 183 -5.87 -58.83 -43.17
N LEU A 184 -7.03 -58.37 -42.67
CA LEU A 184 -7.78 -59.07 -41.62
C LEU A 184 -8.09 -60.52 -42.03
N ALA A 185 -8.15 -60.85 -43.32
CA ALA A 185 -8.42 -62.21 -43.80
C ALA A 185 -7.17 -62.96 -44.34
N GLU A 186 -5.96 -62.38 -44.27
CA GLU A 186 -4.73 -63.05 -44.71
C GLU A 186 -4.08 -63.84 -43.56
N LYS A 187 -4.52 -65.10 -43.39
CA LYS A 187 -3.78 -66.25 -42.85
C LYS A 187 -2.82 -65.99 -41.65
N ASP A 188 -3.29 -65.36 -40.58
CA ASP A 188 -2.57 -65.30 -39.29
C ASP A 188 -3.17 -66.29 -38.25
N GLY A 189 -3.33 -67.55 -38.66
CA GLY A 189 -3.78 -68.67 -37.82
C GLY A 189 -5.25 -69.03 -38.05
N GLY A 190 -5.56 -70.33 -38.14
CA GLY A 190 -6.92 -70.81 -38.32
C GLY A 190 -7.76 -70.65 -37.05
N GLY A 191 -9.04 -70.30 -37.19
CA GLY A 191 -9.98 -70.17 -36.07
C GLY A 191 -10.25 -68.75 -35.56
N ASP A 192 -10.01 -67.72 -36.38
CA ASP A 192 -10.34 -66.34 -36.02
C ASP A 192 -11.84 -66.03 -36.22
N VAL A 193 -12.45 -65.39 -35.22
CA VAL A 193 -13.80 -64.83 -35.29
C VAL A 193 -13.73 -63.31 -35.13
N TYR A 194 -14.21 -62.62 -36.15
CA TYR A 194 -14.22 -61.17 -36.24
C TYR A 194 -15.57 -60.63 -35.76
N VAL A 195 -15.55 -59.69 -34.82
CA VAL A 195 -16.77 -58.94 -34.45
C VAL A 195 -16.83 -57.70 -35.33
N LEU A 196 -17.79 -57.66 -36.25
CA LEU A 196 -17.94 -56.61 -37.27
C LEU A 196 -19.42 -56.25 -37.43
N PHE A 197 -19.72 -55.19 -38.16
CA PHE A 197 -21.09 -54.99 -38.63
C PHE A 197 -21.42 -55.90 -39.82
N ALA A 198 -22.68 -56.30 -39.95
CA ALA A 198 -23.15 -57.19 -41.03
C ALA A 198 -22.79 -56.68 -42.43
N HIS A 199 -22.91 -55.37 -42.66
CA HIS A 199 -22.58 -54.75 -43.94
C HIS A 199 -21.06 -54.73 -44.20
N GLU A 200 -20.22 -54.67 -43.15
CA GLU A 200 -18.76 -54.73 -43.28
C GLU A 200 -18.30 -56.16 -43.58
N ALA A 201 -18.89 -57.15 -42.90
CA ALA A 201 -18.64 -58.56 -43.17
C ALA A 201 -19.06 -58.96 -44.59
N GLU A 202 -20.23 -58.49 -45.05
CA GLU A 202 -20.72 -58.74 -46.41
C GLU A 202 -19.78 -58.13 -47.46
N GLN A 203 -19.25 -56.93 -47.20
CA GLN A 203 -18.27 -56.30 -48.08
C GLN A 203 -16.97 -57.12 -48.14
N LEU A 204 -16.44 -57.57 -47.01
CA LEU A 204 -15.25 -58.44 -46.99
C LEU A 204 -15.47 -59.73 -47.79
N ILE A 205 -16.65 -60.36 -47.68
CA ILE A 205 -17.01 -61.54 -48.47
C ILE A 205 -17.06 -61.21 -49.97
N GLN A 206 -17.65 -60.08 -50.36
CA GLN A 206 -17.67 -59.62 -51.75
C GLN A 206 -16.27 -59.36 -52.31
N TYR A 207 -15.32 -58.95 -51.48
CA TYR A 207 -13.90 -58.80 -51.84
C TYR A 207 -13.09 -60.12 -51.79
N GLY A 208 -13.75 -61.25 -51.50
CA GLY A 208 -13.14 -62.59 -51.57
C GLY A 208 -12.58 -63.13 -50.25
N ALA A 209 -12.92 -62.53 -49.10
CA ALA A 209 -12.56 -63.09 -47.81
C ALA A 209 -13.38 -64.37 -47.51
N PRO A 210 -12.75 -65.49 -47.09
CA PRO A 210 -13.43 -66.74 -46.77
C PRO A 210 -14.08 -66.67 -45.39
N LEU A 211 -15.11 -65.84 -45.26
CA LEU A 211 -15.84 -65.58 -44.02
C LEU A 211 -17.30 -66.03 -44.17
N ARG A 212 -17.86 -66.56 -43.09
CA ARG A 212 -19.29 -66.85 -42.96
C ARG A 212 -19.89 -65.93 -41.91
N ILE A 213 -20.95 -65.20 -42.27
CA ILE A 213 -21.70 -64.37 -41.32
C ILE A 213 -22.55 -65.28 -40.43
N CYS A 214 -22.33 -65.20 -39.12
CA CYS A 214 -23.13 -65.84 -38.11
C CYS A 214 -23.91 -64.79 -37.30
N MET A 215 -25.23 -64.96 -37.24
CA MET A 215 -26.10 -64.16 -36.38
C MET A 215 -26.20 -64.85 -35.02
N PRO A 216 -25.75 -64.21 -33.93
CA PRO A 216 -25.77 -64.83 -32.61
C PRO A 216 -27.20 -65.15 -32.17
N LYS A 217 -27.42 -66.39 -31.69
CA LYS A 217 -28.74 -66.87 -31.25
C LYS A 217 -29.26 -66.15 -30.02
N GLU A 218 -28.34 -65.67 -29.16
CA GLU A 218 -28.66 -64.95 -27.92
C GLU A 218 -29.14 -63.51 -28.18
N GLY A 219 -29.04 -63.03 -29.43
CA GLY A 219 -29.39 -61.68 -29.83
C GLY A 219 -28.16 -60.78 -29.99
N THR A 220 -28.33 -59.67 -30.70
CA THR A 220 -27.23 -58.73 -31.00
C THR A 220 -27.70 -57.28 -31.03
N LEU A 221 -26.76 -56.34 -31.01
CA LEU A 221 -27.04 -54.90 -31.07
C LEU A 221 -27.24 -54.43 -32.51
N SER A 222 -28.24 -53.57 -32.72
CA SER A 222 -28.47 -52.88 -33.98
C SER A 222 -28.64 -51.38 -33.78
N PHE A 223 -27.99 -50.60 -34.64
CA PHE A 223 -28.01 -49.14 -34.66
C PHE A 223 -28.50 -48.64 -36.01
N THR A 224 -29.15 -47.49 -36.07
CA THR A 224 -29.44 -46.85 -37.36
C THR A 224 -28.26 -45.95 -37.72
N LYS A 225 -27.72 -46.11 -38.92
CA LYS A 225 -26.67 -45.25 -39.46
C LYS A 225 -27.23 -44.39 -40.59
N GLY A 226 -26.74 -43.16 -40.66
CA GLY A 226 -27.34 -42.14 -41.51
C GLY A 226 -26.42 -40.95 -41.71
N LEU A 227 -26.98 -39.90 -42.32
CA LEU A 227 -26.27 -38.65 -42.56
C LEU A 227 -26.84 -37.55 -41.66
N LEU A 228 -25.96 -36.85 -40.94
CA LEU A 228 -26.28 -35.60 -40.26
C LEU A 228 -25.74 -34.43 -41.11
N ALA A 229 -26.60 -33.50 -41.47
CA ALA A 229 -26.25 -32.37 -42.33
C ALA A 229 -26.65 -31.03 -41.72
N ARG A 230 -25.85 -29.99 -41.98
CA ARG A 230 -26.12 -28.60 -41.58
C ARG A 230 -27.04 -27.87 -42.56
N LYS A 231 -27.14 -28.40 -43.78
CA LYS A 231 -28.02 -27.92 -44.85
C LYS A 231 -28.98 -29.04 -45.26
N PRO A 232 -30.21 -28.72 -45.69
CA PRO A 232 -31.17 -29.72 -46.09
C PRO A 232 -30.75 -30.36 -47.43
N ILE A 233 -30.65 -31.69 -47.46
CA ILE A 233 -30.33 -32.49 -48.65
C ILE A 233 -31.58 -33.27 -49.09
N SER A 234 -31.82 -33.36 -50.40
CA SER A 234 -32.89 -34.19 -50.96
C SER A 234 -32.32 -35.44 -51.61
N PHE A 235 -32.83 -36.62 -51.21
CA PHE A 235 -32.44 -37.91 -51.74
C PHE A 235 -33.56 -38.53 -52.58
N ALA A 236 -33.20 -39.09 -53.74
CA ALA A 236 -34.11 -39.84 -54.58
C ALA A 236 -34.54 -41.16 -53.91
N ASN A 237 -35.76 -41.61 -54.22
CA ASN A 237 -36.32 -42.89 -53.71
C ASN A 237 -35.51 -44.14 -54.12
N THR A 238 -34.58 -44.00 -55.07
CA THR A 238 -33.65 -45.07 -55.48
C THR A 238 -32.57 -45.35 -54.46
N LEU A 239 -32.24 -44.41 -53.55
CA LEU A 239 -31.15 -44.57 -52.56
C LEU A 239 -31.28 -45.86 -51.76
N ARG A 240 -32.47 -46.14 -51.21
CA ARG A 240 -32.71 -47.36 -50.42
C ARG A 240 -32.47 -48.64 -51.23
N ARG A 241 -32.83 -48.64 -52.51
CA ARG A 241 -32.61 -49.79 -53.40
C ARG A 241 -31.12 -49.98 -53.68
N ASP A 242 -30.41 -48.90 -53.96
CA ASP A 242 -28.97 -48.91 -54.25
C ASP A 242 -28.16 -49.35 -53.03
N LEU A 243 -28.51 -48.87 -51.83
CA LEU A 243 -27.89 -49.30 -50.57
C LEU A 243 -28.13 -50.80 -50.32
N ARG A 244 -29.35 -51.28 -50.54
CA ARG A 244 -29.66 -52.71 -50.40
C ARG A 244 -28.89 -53.59 -51.39
N ALA A 245 -28.73 -53.12 -52.63
CA ALA A 245 -27.94 -53.82 -53.65
C ALA A 245 -26.44 -53.84 -53.30
N ALA A 246 -25.95 -52.83 -52.58
CA ALA A 246 -24.58 -52.74 -52.09
C ALA A 246 -24.34 -53.45 -50.74
N GLY A 247 -25.29 -54.24 -50.23
CA GLY A 247 -25.13 -55.03 -49.00
C GLY A 247 -25.47 -54.29 -47.70
N TYR A 248 -26.07 -53.08 -47.76
CA TYR A 248 -26.51 -52.35 -46.57
C TYR A 248 -27.96 -52.71 -46.21
N PRO A 249 -28.23 -53.24 -45.00
CA PRO A 249 -29.59 -53.64 -44.63
C PRO A 249 -30.42 -52.42 -44.23
N ILE A 250 -31.60 -52.24 -44.84
CA ILE A 250 -32.45 -51.05 -44.59
C ILE A 250 -33.17 -51.14 -43.22
N ALA A 251 -33.50 -52.35 -42.79
CA ALA A 251 -34.20 -52.62 -41.54
C ALA A 251 -33.46 -53.72 -40.77
N PRO A 252 -33.51 -53.70 -39.42
CA PRO A 252 -32.84 -54.69 -38.61
C PRO A 252 -33.46 -56.09 -38.85
N PRO A 253 -32.64 -57.15 -38.92
CA PRO A 253 -33.12 -58.52 -39.04
C PRO A 253 -33.82 -58.98 -37.74
N ALA A 254 -34.69 -59.97 -37.84
CA ALA A 254 -35.37 -60.57 -36.69
C ALA A 254 -34.34 -61.17 -35.72
N GLY A 255 -34.27 -60.67 -34.48
CA GLY A 255 -33.30 -61.09 -33.46
C GLY A 255 -32.28 -60.01 -33.05
N ALA A 256 -32.17 -58.90 -33.80
CA ALA A 256 -31.35 -57.77 -33.40
C ALA A 256 -32.17 -56.76 -32.59
N ALA A 257 -31.70 -56.42 -31.38
CA ALA A 257 -32.35 -55.44 -30.53
C ALA A 257 -31.93 -54.02 -30.96
N GLN A 258 -32.91 -53.20 -31.35
CA GLN A 258 -32.68 -51.79 -31.60
C GLN A 258 -32.71 -51.04 -30.26
N ILE A 259 -31.67 -50.24 -30.02
CA ILE A 259 -31.56 -49.48 -28.79
C ILE A 259 -32.31 -48.16 -28.96
N HIS A 260 -33.27 -47.89 -28.07
CA HIS A 260 -34.12 -46.70 -28.12
C HIS A 260 -33.73 -45.60 -27.12
N ASP A 261 -32.95 -45.93 -26.09
CA ASP A 261 -32.45 -44.99 -25.09
C ASP A 261 -30.97 -44.67 -25.35
N ALA A 262 -30.73 -43.54 -26.02
CA ALA A 262 -29.37 -43.08 -26.32
C ALA A 262 -28.56 -42.79 -25.06
N ASP A 263 -29.16 -42.20 -24.02
CA ASP A 263 -28.45 -41.78 -22.81
C ASP A 263 -27.99 -42.97 -21.97
N ALA A 264 -28.81 -44.02 -21.88
CA ALA A 264 -28.41 -45.28 -21.25
C ALA A 264 -27.29 -45.98 -22.02
N LEU A 265 -27.38 -46.02 -23.36
CA LEU A 265 -26.36 -46.59 -24.23
C LEU A 265 -25.01 -45.89 -24.07
N TYR A 266 -25.00 -44.56 -24.01
CA TYR A 266 -23.77 -43.80 -23.82
C TYR A 266 -23.06 -44.14 -22.51
N ARG A 267 -23.81 -44.32 -21.42
CA ARG A 267 -23.23 -44.74 -20.14
C ARG A 267 -22.54 -46.09 -20.28
N GLU A 268 -23.21 -47.06 -20.90
CA GLU A 268 -22.66 -48.39 -21.11
C GLU A 268 -21.46 -48.40 -22.08
N LEU A 269 -21.48 -47.62 -23.16
CA LEU A 269 -20.34 -47.49 -24.07
C LEU A 269 -19.14 -46.83 -23.40
N THR A 270 -19.39 -45.84 -22.52
CA THR A 270 -18.33 -45.18 -21.73
C THR A 270 -17.70 -46.16 -20.73
N GLU A 271 -18.53 -46.95 -20.05
CA GLU A 271 -18.08 -48.00 -19.14
C GLU A 271 -17.29 -49.10 -19.88
N ALA A 272 -17.81 -49.57 -21.02
CA ALA A 272 -17.13 -50.52 -21.88
C ALA A 272 -15.78 -50.01 -22.38
N ASN A 273 -15.66 -48.72 -22.75
CA ASN A 273 -14.40 -48.10 -23.14
C ASN A 273 -13.41 -48.04 -21.95
N ALA A 274 -13.87 -47.68 -20.75
CA ALA A 274 -13.02 -47.65 -19.55
C ALA A 274 -12.46 -49.05 -19.23
N ARG A 275 -13.32 -50.07 -19.25
CA ARG A 275 -12.93 -51.48 -19.04
C ARG A 275 -12.01 -52.01 -20.15
N TYR A 276 -12.31 -51.68 -21.42
CA TYR A 276 -11.45 -52.01 -22.56
C TYR A 276 -10.03 -51.46 -22.35
N ARG A 277 -9.90 -50.17 -22.00
CA ARG A 277 -8.59 -49.55 -21.73
C ARG A 277 -7.85 -50.21 -20.58
N GLN A 278 -8.56 -50.59 -19.50
CA GLN A 278 -7.97 -51.32 -18.38
C GLN A 278 -7.39 -52.67 -18.82
N ILE A 279 -8.17 -53.45 -19.57
CA ILE A 279 -7.81 -54.82 -20.01
C ILE A 279 -6.66 -54.79 -21.02
N ILE A 280 -6.63 -53.80 -21.91
CA ILE A 280 -5.70 -53.77 -23.05
C ILE A 280 -4.40 -53.04 -22.75
N TRP A 281 -4.42 -51.96 -21.98
CA TRP A 281 -3.21 -51.14 -21.75
C TRP A 281 -2.44 -51.49 -20.48
N GLY A 282 -2.99 -52.29 -19.56
CA GLY A 282 -2.32 -52.70 -18.33
C GLY A 282 -2.00 -51.51 -17.40
N HIS A 283 -2.67 -51.46 -16.24
CA HIS A 283 -2.67 -50.32 -15.31
C HIS A 283 -1.37 -49.50 -15.17
N SER A 284 -1.50 -48.17 -15.29
CA SER A 284 -0.66 -47.22 -14.56
C SER A 284 -1.34 -46.89 -13.22
N VAL A 285 -0.75 -47.37 -12.12
CA VAL A 285 -1.24 -47.41 -10.72
C VAL A 285 -1.65 -46.06 -10.09
N PHE A 286 -1.56 -44.93 -10.79
CA PHE A 286 -1.72 -43.58 -10.20
C PHE A 286 -2.82 -42.71 -10.79
N THR A 287 -3.66 -43.23 -11.70
CA THR A 287 -4.83 -42.50 -12.20
C THR A 287 -6.09 -43.08 -11.55
N PRO A 288 -6.79 -42.37 -10.66
CA PRO A 288 -8.08 -42.83 -10.14
C PRO A 288 -9.09 -42.82 -11.31
N ILE A 289 -9.40 -44.03 -11.80
CA ILE A 289 -10.30 -44.25 -12.95
C ILE A 289 -11.75 -44.29 -12.45
N GLU A 290 -11.97 -44.84 -11.25
CA GLU A 290 -13.31 -44.98 -10.69
C GLU A 290 -13.78 -43.67 -10.03
N THR A 291 -15.03 -43.31 -10.32
CA THR A 291 -15.65 -42.06 -9.83
C THR A 291 -15.61 -41.96 -8.31
N HIS A 292 -15.70 -43.08 -7.58
CA HIS A 292 -15.61 -43.08 -6.12
C HIS A 292 -14.20 -42.76 -5.60
N GLU A 293 -13.13 -43.17 -6.28
CA GLU A 293 -11.75 -42.88 -5.84
C GLU A 293 -11.47 -41.38 -5.98
N ARG A 294 -11.89 -40.80 -7.11
CA ARG A 294 -11.85 -39.36 -7.36
C ARG A 294 -12.67 -38.59 -6.33
N LEU A 295 -13.87 -39.08 -6.02
CA LEU A 295 -14.73 -38.49 -4.99
C LEU A 295 -14.06 -38.52 -3.62
N VAL A 296 -13.45 -39.64 -3.22
CA VAL A 296 -12.74 -39.77 -1.93
C VAL A 296 -11.58 -38.79 -1.85
N ILE A 297 -10.79 -38.65 -2.92
CA ILE A 297 -9.69 -37.67 -2.99
C ILE A 297 -10.22 -36.23 -2.87
N LEU A 298 -11.29 -35.90 -3.61
CA LEU A 298 -11.93 -34.58 -3.58
C LEU A 298 -12.52 -34.23 -2.21
N VAL A 299 -13.15 -35.20 -1.53
CA VAL A 299 -13.67 -35.00 -0.16
C VAL A 299 -12.53 -34.86 0.84
N THR A 300 -11.44 -35.61 0.66
CA THR A 300 -10.25 -35.52 1.52
C THR A 300 -9.59 -34.14 1.39
N ILE A 301 -9.39 -33.64 0.17
CA ILE A 301 -8.82 -32.31 -0.04
C ILE A 301 -9.75 -31.22 0.50
N LEU A 302 -11.08 -31.37 0.39
CA LEU A 302 -12.05 -30.46 0.99
C LEU A 302 -11.84 -30.30 2.51
N VAL A 303 -11.66 -31.42 3.23
CA VAL A 303 -11.35 -31.41 4.67
C VAL A 303 -10.00 -30.73 4.95
N VAL A 304 -8.97 -31.03 4.14
CA VAL A 304 -7.65 -30.39 4.25
C VAL A 304 -7.76 -28.87 4.02
N THR A 305 -8.51 -28.43 3.01
CA THR A 305 -8.75 -27.01 2.68
C THR A 305 -9.42 -26.28 3.84
N VAL A 306 -10.40 -26.89 4.51
CA VAL A 306 -11.03 -26.33 5.71
C VAL A 306 -10.04 -26.23 6.87
N LEU A 307 -9.36 -27.32 7.24
CA LEU A 307 -8.50 -27.37 8.42
C LEU A 307 -7.25 -26.49 8.23
N TRP A 308 -6.56 -26.60 7.09
CA TRP A 308 -5.38 -25.82 6.78
C TRP A 308 -5.75 -24.35 6.51
N GLY A 309 -6.84 -24.08 5.81
CA GLY A 309 -7.38 -22.74 5.62
C GLY A 309 -7.69 -22.04 6.95
N ALA A 310 -8.37 -22.72 7.88
CA ALA A 310 -8.65 -22.19 9.22
C ALA A 310 -7.36 -21.90 10.00
N SER A 311 -6.38 -22.82 9.90
CA SER A 311 -5.05 -22.68 10.48
C SER A 311 -4.29 -21.45 9.94
N LEU A 312 -4.32 -21.23 8.62
CA LEU A 312 -3.75 -20.05 7.97
C LEU A 312 -4.46 -18.77 8.46
N ARG A 313 -5.80 -18.75 8.46
CA ARG A 313 -6.60 -17.61 8.92
C ARG A 313 -6.29 -17.22 10.37
N ALA A 314 -6.05 -18.19 11.24
CA ALA A 314 -5.70 -17.96 12.64
C ALA A 314 -4.30 -17.33 12.82
N ARG A 315 -3.34 -17.69 11.95
CA ARG A 315 -1.97 -17.15 11.99
C ARG A 315 -1.83 -15.73 11.41
N VAL A 316 -2.81 -15.26 10.65
CA VAL A 316 -2.80 -13.92 10.05
C VAL A 316 -3.26 -12.86 11.07
N LEU A 317 -2.38 -11.88 11.30
CA LEU A 317 -2.54 -10.83 12.30
C LEU A 317 -3.59 -9.78 11.91
N HIS A 318 -3.58 -9.31 10.66
CA HIS A 318 -4.42 -8.20 10.23
C HIS A 318 -5.85 -8.62 9.85
N HIS A 319 -6.86 -7.89 10.34
CA HIS A 319 -8.27 -8.18 10.11
C HIS A 319 -8.67 -8.06 8.61
N GLY A 320 -8.11 -7.09 7.88
CA GLY A 320 -8.36 -6.94 6.44
C GLY A 320 -7.89 -8.17 5.66
N THR A 321 -6.65 -8.61 5.94
CA THR A 321 -6.06 -9.80 5.33
C THR A 321 -6.77 -11.08 5.74
N ARG A 322 -7.28 -11.16 6.98
CA ARG A 322 -8.09 -12.30 7.44
C ARG A 322 -9.39 -12.46 6.65
N ARG A 323 -10.04 -11.36 6.24
CA ARG A 323 -11.23 -11.41 5.36
C ARG A 323 -10.85 -11.87 3.96
N ALA A 324 -9.72 -11.39 3.41
CA ALA A 324 -9.23 -11.80 2.10
C ALA A 324 -8.83 -13.28 2.07
N VAL A 325 -8.18 -13.79 3.14
CA VAL A 325 -7.91 -15.23 3.30
C VAL A 325 -9.20 -16.04 3.40
N LEU A 326 -10.22 -15.54 4.10
CA LEU A 326 -11.52 -16.20 4.16
C LEU A 326 -12.20 -16.25 2.78
N LEU A 327 -12.10 -15.17 1.99
CA LEU A 327 -12.56 -15.17 0.60
C LEU A 327 -11.82 -16.23 -0.23
N LEU A 328 -10.49 -16.30 -0.12
CA LEU A 328 -9.68 -17.31 -0.82
C LEU A 328 -10.11 -18.74 -0.46
N ILE A 329 -10.29 -19.02 0.84
CA ILE A 329 -10.77 -20.34 1.31
C ILE A 329 -12.18 -20.61 0.78
N ALA A 330 -13.09 -19.63 0.84
CA ALA A 330 -14.45 -19.80 0.32
C ALA A 330 -14.46 -20.10 -1.19
N MET A 331 -13.61 -19.42 -1.96
CA MET A 331 -13.48 -19.68 -3.41
C MET A 331 -12.89 -21.08 -3.68
N LEU A 332 -11.91 -21.55 -2.90
CA LEU A 332 -11.39 -22.92 -3.00
C LEU A 332 -12.49 -23.95 -2.71
N LEU A 333 -13.25 -23.77 -1.63
CA LEU A 333 -14.33 -24.68 -1.25
C LEU A 333 -15.45 -24.71 -2.29
N LEU A 334 -15.87 -23.54 -2.79
CA LEU A 334 -16.89 -23.46 -3.84
C LEU A 334 -16.43 -24.14 -5.13
N TRP A 335 -15.15 -23.98 -5.48
CA TRP A 335 -14.56 -24.68 -6.61
C TRP A 335 -14.56 -26.20 -6.38
N GLU A 336 -14.02 -26.70 -5.27
CA GLU A 336 -13.99 -28.12 -4.93
C GLU A 336 -15.40 -28.73 -4.92
N LEU A 337 -16.39 -28.04 -4.35
CA LEU A 337 -17.80 -28.44 -4.37
C LEU A 337 -18.38 -28.49 -5.79
N THR A 338 -18.01 -27.56 -6.66
CA THR A 338 -18.42 -27.56 -8.08
C THR A 338 -17.81 -28.75 -8.81
N CYS A 339 -16.56 -29.09 -8.50
CA CYS A 339 -15.89 -30.27 -9.06
C CYS A 339 -16.60 -31.56 -8.62
N ILE A 340 -16.96 -31.68 -7.34
CA ILE A 340 -17.74 -32.80 -6.81
C ILE A 340 -19.13 -32.86 -7.47
N ALA A 341 -19.82 -31.72 -7.57
CA ALA A 341 -21.14 -31.64 -8.21
C ALA A 341 -21.08 -32.04 -9.69
N LYS A 342 -20.04 -31.61 -10.42
CA LYS A 342 -19.79 -31.99 -11.82
C LYS A 342 -19.54 -33.49 -11.94
N LEU A 343 -18.72 -34.08 -11.06
CA LEU A 343 -18.44 -35.52 -11.02
C LEU A 343 -19.72 -36.34 -10.77
N LEU A 344 -20.62 -35.85 -9.93
CA LEU A 344 -21.90 -36.51 -9.63
C LEU A 344 -22.98 -36.27 -10.70
N SER A 345 -22.85 -35.22 -11.52
CA SER A 345 -23.86 -34.82 -12.53
C SER A 345 -23.62 -35.39 -13.93
N ILE A 346 -22.57 -36.21 -14.11
CA ILE A 346 -22.12 -36.78 -15.41
C ILE A 346 -23.27 -37.46 -16.20
N SER A 347 -24.33 -37.91 -15.54
CA SER A 347 -25.39 -38.74 -16.15
C SER A 347 -26.77 -38.09 -16.28
N VAL A 348 -26.94 -36.79 -15.96
CA VAL A 348 -28.28 -36.21 -15.74
C VAL A 348 -28.67 -35.15 -16.77
N ASP A 349 -27.82 -34.16 -17.07
CA ASP A 349 -28.18 -33.04 -17.97
C ASP A 349 -26.94 -32.34 -18.54
N ILE A 350 -26.87 -32.21 -19.87
CA ILE A 350 -25.79 -31.55 -20.62
C ILE A 350 -25.71 -30.05 -20.28
N SER A 351 -26.87 -29.40 -20.10
CA SER A 351 -26.91 -27.95 -19.79
C SER A 351 -26.34 -27.66 -18.40
N LEU A 352 -26.67 -28.52 -17.43
CA LEU A 352 -26.11 -28.46 -16.09
C LEU A 352 -24.60 -28.72 -16.11
N GLN A 353 -24.14 -29.67 -16.95
CA GLN A 353 -22.72 -29.96 -17.11
C GLN A 353 -21.95 -28.75 -17.67
N HIS A 354 -22.46 -28.08 -18.70
CA HIS A 354 -21.85 -26.85 -19.22
C HIS A 354 -21.77 -25.75 -18.15
N PHE A 355 -22.86 -25.53 -17.42
CA PHE A 355 -22.91 -24.52 -16.35
C PHE A 355 -21.90 -24.79 -15.23
N LEU A 356 -21.79 -26.05 -14.78
CA LEU A 356 -20.81 -26.45 -13.76
C LEU A 356 -19.37 -26.30 -14.26
N SER A 357 -19.12 -26.55 -15.54
CA SER A 357 -17.82 -26.29 -16.17
C SER A 357 -17.45 -24.82 -16.19
N TYR A 358 -18.41 -23.92 -16.47
CA TYR A 358 -18.19 -22.48 -16.45
C TYR A 358 -17.88 -21.94 -15.04
N LEU A 359 -18.58 -22.45 -14.01
CA LEU A 359 -18.36 -22.06 -12.61
C LEU A 359 -16.93 -22.33 -12.12
N TYR A 360 -16.26 -23.35 -12.66
CA TYR A 360 -14.85 -23.65 -12.38
C TYR A 360 -13.95 -22.41 -12.56
N TYR A 361 -14.15 -21.69 -13.66
CA TYR A 361 -13.37 -20.50 -14.03
C TYR A 361 -13.79 -19.26 -13.23
N VAL A 362 -15.05 -19.17 -12.83
CA VAL A 362 -15.55 -18.09 -11.97
C VAL A 362 -14.89 -18.14 -10.59
N PHE A 363 -14.86 -19.32 -9.96
CA PHE A 363 -14.20 -19.48 -8.67
C PHE A 363 -12.68 -19.34 -8.78
N ARG A 364 -12.10 -19.73 -9.91
CA ARG A 364 -10.68 -19.52 -10.22
C ARG A 364 -10.29 -18.05 -10.27
N ALA A 365 -11.10 -17.22 -10.91
CA ALA A 365 -10.91 -15.77 -10.93
C ALA A 365 -10.99 -15.18 -9.50
N GLY A 366 -11.87 -15.74 -8.66
CA GLY A 366 -11.95 -15.37 -7.24
C GLY A 366 -10.65 -15.58 -6.46
N LEU A 367 -9.86 -16.62 -6.78
CA LEU A 367 -8.60 -16.93 -6.08
C LEU A 367 -7.51 -15.88 -6.32
N SER A 368 -7.30 -15.46 -7.58
CA SER A 368 -6.29 -14.46 -7.92
C SER A 368 -6.63 -13.09 -7.33
N VAL A 369 -7.91 -12.69 -7.39
CA VAL A 369 -8.41 -11.46 -6.75
C VAL A 369 -8.25 -11.51 -5.24
N ALA A 370 -8.56 -12.64 -4.59
CA ALA A 370 -8.37 -12.81 -3.16
C ALA A 370 -6.89 -12.71 -2.79
N LEU A 371 -5.98 -13.29 -3.58
CA LEU A 371 -4.54 -13.19 -3.36
C LEU A 371 -4.01 -11.76 -3.54
N LEU A 372 -4.47 -11.03 -4.56
CA LEU A 372 -4.16 -9.60 -4.73
C LEU A 372 -4.68 -8.76 -3.55
N TRP A 373 -5.86 -9.09 -3.04
CA TRP A 373 -6.40 -8.42 -1.86
C TRP A 373 -5.57 -8.73 -0.60
N ILE A 374 -5.12 -9.99 -0.43
CA ILE A 374 -4.18 -10.37 0.64
C ILE A 374 -2.90 -9.55 0.52
N ALA A 375 -2.30 -9.49 -0.67
CA ALA A 375 -1.08 -8.72 -0.94
C ALA A 375 -1.25 -7.24 -0.59
N TRP A 376 -2.38 -6.64 -0.94
CA TRP A 376 -2.69 -5.25 -0.59
C TRP A 376 -2.90 -5.06 0.92
N ALA A 377 -3.71 -5.90 1.57
CA ALA A 377 -4.10 -5.75 2.97
C ALA A 377 -2.96 -6.09 3.97
N SER A 378 -1.89 -6.74 3.51
CA SER A 378 -0.78 -7.22 4.35
C SER A 378 0.03 -6.16 5.12
N ASP A 379 -0.14 -4.85 4.83
CA ASP A 379 0.72 -3.77 5.38
C ASP A 379 -0.08 -2.61 5.99
N GLU A 380 -1.33 -2.39 5.56
CA GLU A 380 -2.13 -1.27 6.06
C GLU A 380 -2.92 -1.66 7.32
N TYR A 381 -2.97 -0.77 8.33
CA TYR A 381 -4.02 -0.81 9.34
C TYR A 381 -5.37 -0.53 8.66
N VAL A 382 -6.00 -1.57 8.11
CA VAL A 382 -7.27 -1.52 7.34
C VAL A 382 -8.49 -1.19 8.23
N PHE A 383 -8.32 -0.46 9.33
CA PHE A 383 -9.44 -0.12 10.21
C PHE A 383 -10.41 0.89 9.57
N ASN A 384 -10.03 1.63 8.52
CA ASN A 384 -10.92 2.66 7.94
C ASN A 384 -10.78 2.97 6.44
N LYS A 385 -10.02 2.21 5.65
CA LYS A 385 -9.78 2.53 4.22
C LYS A 385 -10.60 1.63 3.30
N LYS A 386 -11.38 2.25 2.40
CA LYS A 386 -12.14 1.55 1.34
C LYS A 386 -11.17 0.90 0.34
N MET A 387 -11.59 -0.21 -0.28
CA MET A 387 -10.81 -0.95 -1.27
C MET A 387 -10.29 -0.02 -2.39
N PRO A 388 -8.99 -0.10 -2.75
CA PRO A 388 -8.39 0.85 -3.68
C PRO A 388 -9.03 0.72 -5.07
N ARG A 389 -9.01 1.82 -5.83
CA ARG A 389 -9.68 1.89 -7.16
C ARG A 389 -9.14 0.83 -8.13
N TRP A 390 -7.84 0.56 -8.11
CA TRP A 390 -7.22 -0.45 -8.97
C TRP A 390 -7.71 -1.87 -8.64
N LEU A 391 -7.81 -2.25 -7.36
CA LEU A 391 -8.29 -3.58 -6.97
C LEU A 391 -9.78 -3.76 -7.27
N ARG A 392 -10.56 -2.67 -7.15
CA ARG A 392 -11.97 -2.66 -7.62
C ARG A 392 -12.08 -2.80 -9.14
N ALA A 393 -11.17 -2.20 -9.91
CA ALA A 393 -11.14 -2.36 -11.36
C ALA A 393 -10.78 -3.80 -11.75
N VAL A 394 -9.80 -4.43 -11.08
CA VAL A 394 -9.43 -5.84 -11.31
C VAL A 394 -10.59 -6.77 -10.94
N LEU A 395 -11.25 -6.55 -9.79
CA LEU A 395 -12.46 -7.31 -9.43
C LEU A 395 -13.58 -7.12 -10.48
N GLY A 396 -13.80 -5.88 -10.95
CA GLY A 396 -14.79 -5.59 -11.99
C GLY A 396 -14.47 -6.28 -13.32
N LEU A 397 -13.19 -6.32 -13.71
CA LEU A 397 -12.73 -7.05 -14.90
C LEU A 397 -12.96 -8.56 -14.77
N ASN A 398 -12.61 -9.15 -13.63
CA ASN A 398 -12.84 -10.57 -13.37
C ASN A 398 -14.33 -10.92 -13.33
N LEU A 399 -15.19 -10.04 -12.80
CA LEU A 399 -16.64 -10.20 -12.84
C LEU A 399 -17.19 -10.09 -14.27
N LEU A 400 -16.67 -9.18 -15.09
CA LEU A 400 -17.03 -9.08 -16.50
C LEU A 400 -16.64 -10.34 -17.28
N LEU A 401 -15.41 -10.83 -17.07
CA LEU A 401 -14.94 -12.08 -17.68
C LEU A 401 -15.76 -13.29 -17.21
N ALA A 402 -16.12 -13.35 -15.92
CA ALA A 402 -17.00 -14.39 -15.39
C ALA A 402 -18.39 -14.35 -16.07
N ALA A 403 -18.95 -13.16 -16.29
CA ALA A 403 -20.21 -13.02 -17.02
C ALA A 403 -20.09 -13.47 -18.48
N LEU A 404 -19.00 -13.11 -19.17
CA LEU A 404 -18.74 -13.57 -20.54
C LEU A 404 -18.57 -15.09 -20.60
N ILE A 405 -17.83 -15.70 -19.67
CA ILE A 405 -17.66 -17.15 -19.57
C ILE A 405 -18.99 -17.87 -19.32
N LEU A 406 -19.85 -17.34 -18.43
CA LEU A 406 -21.18 -17.89 -18.20
C LEU A 406 -22.10 -17.77 -19.44
N CYS A 407 -21.85 -16.77 -20.29
CA CYS A 407 -22.54 -16.57 -21.55
C CYS A 407 -21.83 -17.25 -22.73
N ASN A 408 -20.88 -18.16 -22.49
CA ASN A 408 -20.07 -18.76 -23.55
C ASN A 408 -20.92 -19.52 -24.58
N ASP A 409 -22.06 -20.09 -24.20
CA ASP A 409 -23.00 -20.74 -25.15
C ASP A 409 -23.53 -19.79 -26.24
N LEU A 410 -23.42 -18.46 -26.06
CA LEU A 410 -23.83 -17.48 -27.06
C LEU A 410 -22.75 -17.17 -28.11
N HIS A 411 -21.47 -17.42 -27.79
CA HIS A 411 -20.36 -16.90 -28.60
C HIS A 411 -19.16 -17.85 -28.77
N TYR A 412 -19.05 -18.89 -27.95
CA TYR A 412 -18.06 -19.96 -28.04
C TYR A 412 -16.59 -19.49 -28.14
N GLN A 413 -16.24 -18.40 -27.44
CA GLN A 413 -14.88 -17.82 -27.50
C GLN A 413 -13.94 -18.30 -26.39
N PHE A 414 -14.49 -18.86 -25.29
CA PHE A 414 -13.69 -19.46 -24.22
C PHE A 414 -13.65 -20.99 -24.34
N PHE A 415 -14.80 -21.60 -24.61
CA PHE A 415 -14.92 -23.06 -24.65
C PHE A 415 -15.73 -23.51 -25.85
N THR A 416 -15.31 -24.64 -26.39
CA THR A 416 -16.08 -25.44 -27.34
C THR A 416 -16.12 -26.86 -26.81
N PHE A 417 -17.31 -27.44 -26.74
CA PHE A 417 -17.47 -28.84 -26.34
C PHE A 417 -17.35 -29.70 -27.59
N ILE A 418 -16.25 -30.47 -27.67
CA ILE A 418 -15.96 -31.34 -28.81
C ILE A 418 -16.05 -32.78 -28.30
N TRP A 419 -16.62 -33.66 -29.10
CA TRP A 419 -16.67 -35.06 -28.77
C TRP A 419 -15.29 -35.66 -28.98
N ASN A 420 -14.70 -36.18 -27.92
CA ASN A 420 -13.46 -36.93 -28.05
C ASN A 420 -13.82 -38.38 -28.35
N ALA A 421 -13.52 -38.80 -29.59
CA ALA A 421 -13.77 -40.16 -30.04
C ALA A 421 -13.06 -41.19 -29.14
N ALA A 422 -11.81 -40.94 -28.76
CA ALA A 422 -11.05 -41.89 -27.96
C ALA A 422 -11.65 -42.12 -26.57
N THR A 423 -12.07 -41.06 -25.86
CA THR A 423 -12.59 -41.15 -24.47
C THR A 423 -14.10 -41.37 -24.41
N MET A 424 -14.81 -41.26 -25.54
CA MET A 424 -16.27 -41.35 -25.62
C MET A 424 -16.97 -40.37 -24.67
N THR A 425 -16.35 -39.23 -24.46
CA THR A 425 -16.87 -38.17 -23.60
C THR A 425 -16.84 -36.85 -24.34
N LEU A 426 -17.83 -36.02 -24.06
CA LEU A 426 -17.81 -34.63 -24.48
C LEU A 426 -16.72 -33.91 -23.69
N GLU A 427 -15.61 -33.61 -24.34
CA GLU A 427 -14.46 -32.95 -23.74
C GLU A 427 -14.48 -31.44 -23.99
N GLU A 428 -14.03 -30.70 -22.98
CA GLU A 428 -13.87 -29.25 -23.05
C GLU A 428 -12.60 -28.91 -23.84
N HIS A 429 -12.78 -28.38 -25.04
CA HIS A 429 -11.69 -27.77 -25.79
C HIS A 429 -11.62 -26.27 -25.51
N LEU A 430 -10.41 -25.79 -25.22
CA LEU A 430 -10.14 -24.38 -24.97
C LEU A 430 -10.06 -23.62 -26.29
N ALA A 431 -10.88 -22.58 -26.42
CA ALA A 431 -10.75 -21.58 -27.46
C ALA A 431 -9.74 -20.49 -27.05
N TRP A 432 -9.40 -19.59 -27.98
CA TRP A 432 -8.39 -18.55 -27.78
C TRP A 432 -8.63 -17.70 -26.51
N GLY A 433 -9.89 -17.39 -26.17
CA GLY A 433 -10.23 -16.58 -25.01
C GLY A 433 -9.87 -17.24 -23.67
N ALA A 434 -9.85 -18.57 -23.60
CA ALA A 434 -9.43 -19.28 -22.39
C ALA A 434 -7.92 -19.18 -22.14
N TYR A 435 -7.11 -19.15 -23.21
CA TYR A 435 -5.66 -18.93 -23.09
C TYR A 435 -5.33 -17.51 -22.62
N ASP A 436 -6.02 -16.50 -23.15
CA ASP A 436 -5.89 -15.12 -22.68
C ASP A 436 -6.31 -14.97 -21.20
N TYR A 437 -7.39 -15.65 -20.81
CA TYR A 437 -7.81 -15.72 -19.41
C TYR A 437 -6.75 -16.39 -18.52
N TRP A 438 -6.16 -17.50 -18.94
CA TRP A 438 -5.08 -18.16 -18.18
C TRP A 438 -3.86 -17.25 -18.02
N LEU A 439 -3.44 -16.57 -19.09
CA LEU A 439 -2.33 -15.63 -19.05
C LEU A 439 -2.61 -14.50 -18.06
N LEU A 440 -3.80 -13.90 -18.14
CA LEU A 440 -4.24 -12.86 -17.21
C LEU A 440 -4.20 -13.36 -15.76
N TRP A 441 -4.75 -14.56 -15.52
CA TRP A 441 -4.81 -15.16 -14.19
C TRP A 441 -3.42 -15.41 -13.59
N PHE A 442 -2.48 -15.94 -14.37
CA PHE A 442 -1.09 -16.10 -13.93
C PHE A 442 -0.42 -14.74 -13.68
N CYS A 443 -0.70 -13.73 -14.52
CA CYS A 443 -0.21 -12.37 -14.31
C CYS A 443 -0.72 -11.75 -13.02
N GLU A 444 -1.98 -11.99 -12.64
CA GLU A 444 -2.56 -11.51 -11.37
C GLU A 444 -1.89 -12.16 -10.15
N ILE A 445 -1.62 -13.47 -10.19
CA ILE A 445 -0.89 -14.18 -9.13
C ILE A 445 0.54 -13.63 -9.02
N LEU A 446 1.24 -13.48 -10.14
CA LEU A 446 2.58 -12.89 -10.17
C LEU A 446 2.56 -11.46 -9.64
N ALA A 447 1.58 -10.65 -10.02
CA ALA A 447 1.42 -9.29 -9.51
C ALA A 447 1.22 -9.27 -7.99
N ALA A 448 0.43 -10.19 -7.44
CA ALA A 448 0.26 -10.30 -5.98
C ALA A 448 1.59 -10.62 -5.27
N LEU A 449 2.37 -11.56 -5.81
CA LEU A 449 3.70 -11.90 -5.26
C LEU A 449 4.68 -10.74 -5.38
N LEU A 450 4.70 -10.06 -6.53
CA LEU A 450 5.55 -8.88 -6.75
C LEU A 450 5.19 -7.73 -5.81
N LEU A 451 3.89 -7.48 -5.56
CA LEU A 451 3.43 -6.49 -4.61
C LEU A 451 3.91 -6.81 -3.17
N LEU A 452 3.84 -8.08 -2.77
CA LEU A 452 4.36 -8.51 -1.48
C LEU A 452 5.89 -8.35 -1.40
N LEU A 453 6.61 -8.67 -2.48
CA LEU A 453 8.07 -8.51 -2.54
C LEU A 453 8.49 -7.04 -2.51
N GLU A 454 7.78 -6.17 -3.23
CA GLU A 454 8.02 -4.73 -3.22
C GLU A 454 7.83 -4.16 -1.81
N LYS A 455 6.81 -4.64 -1.09
CA LYS A 455 6.60 -4.27 0.32
C LYS A 455 7.71 -4.76 1.22
N ALA A 456 8.13 -6.01 1.10
CA ALA A 456 9.26 -6.55 1.86
C ALA A 456 10.56 -5.75 1.59
N LYS A 457 10.78 -5.32 0.34
CA LYS A 457 11.88 -4.45 -0.06
C LYS A 457 11.77 -3.05 0.58
N ARG A 458 10.60 -2.41 0.54
CA ARG A 458 10.36 -1.09 1.14
C ARG A 458 10.60 -1.10 2.65
N GLN A 459 10.21 -2.18 3.33
CA GLN A 459 10.42 -2.40 4.76
C GLN A 459 11.86 -2.84 5.11
N ARG A 460 12.73 -3.05 4.11
CA ARG A 460 14.12 -3.55 4.27
C ARG A 460 14.24 -4.90 4.97
N VAL A 461 13.27 -5.79 4.78
CA VAL A 461 13.23 -7.16 5.38
C VAL A 461 13.56 -8.25 4.35
N LEU A 462 14.07 -7.88 3.17
CA LEU A 462 14.32 -8.81 2.06
C LEU A 462 15.29 -9.94 2.46
N ARG A 463 14.89 -11.19 2.25
CA ARG A 463 15.71 -12.39 2.50
C ARG A 463 15.74 -13.29 1.26
N PRO A 464 16.83 -14.01 0.97
CA PRO A 464 16.89 -14.92 -0.19
C PRO A 464 15.82 -16.02 -0.15
N ALA A 465 15.43 -16.46 1.06
CA ALA A 465 14.34 -17.42 1.24
C ALA A 465 12.98 -16.93 0.66
N MET A 466 12.79 -15.62 0.48
CA MET A 466 11.58 -15.04 -0.14
C MET A 466 11.46 -15.33 -1.64
N ALA A 467 12.47 -15.94 -2.26
CA ALA A 467 12.37 -16.46 -3.64
C ALA A 467 11.59 -17.79 -3.72
N LEU A 468 11.41 -18.51 -2.60
CA LEU A 468 10.73 -19.82 -2.59
C LEU A 468 9.27 -19.77 -3.12
N PRO A 469 8.41 -18.79 -2.74
CA PRO A 469 7.08 -18.66 -3.33
C PRO A 469 7.10 -18.44 -4.85
N PHE A 470 8.10 -17.74 -5.38
CA PHE A 470 8.26 -17.50 -6.82
C PHE A 470 8.71 -18.76 -7.56
N LEU A 471 9.65 -19.52 -6.97
CA LEU A 471 10.06 -20.81 -7.50
C LEU A 471 8.87 -21.77 -7.54
N PHE A 472 8.10 -21.84 -6.45
CA PHE A 472 6.91 -22.69 -6.37
C PHE A 472 5.84 -22.27 -7.39
N PHE A 473 5.62 -20.97 -7.58
CA PHE A 473 4.77 -20.44 -8.65
C PHE A 473 5.27 -20.85 -10.04
N SER A 474 6.58 -20.76 -10.31
CA SER A 474 7.13 -21.17 -11.61
C SER A 474 6.94 -22.67 -11.88
N LEU A 475 7.11 -23.51 -10.86
CA LEU A 475 6.87 -24.96 -10.97
C LEU A 475 5.39 -25.25 -11.28
N PHE A 476 4.47 -24.50 -10.66
CA PHE A 476 3.04 -24.64 -10.92
C PHE A 476 2.64 -24.21 -12.34
N VAL A 477 3.28 -23.17 -12.89
CA VAL A 477 3.10 -22.77 -14.30
C VAL A 477 3.58 -23.87 -15.24
N VAL A 478 4.78 -24.42 -15.01
CA VAL A 478 5.33 -25.52 -15.82
C VAL A 478 4.42 -26.74 -15.78
N TYR A 479 3.99 -27.17 -14.59
CA TYR A 479 3.04 -28.27 -14.44
C TYR A 479 1.73 -28.03 -15.21
N SER A 480 1.19 -26.81 -15.14
CA SER A 480 -0.05 -26.46 -15.86
C SER A 480 0.10 -26.53 -17.38
N VAL A 481 1.28 -26.20 -17.90
CA VAL A 481 1.61 -26.29 -19.32
C VAL A 481 1.84 -27.75 -19.74
N ASP A 482 2.62 -28.51 -18.97
CA ASP A 482 2.91 -29.91 -19.26
C ASP A 482 1.65 -30.78 -19.27
N LEU A 483 0.72 -30.53 -18.34
CA LEU A 483 -0.58 -31.20 -18.29
C LEU A 483 -1.42 -30.97 -19.57
N HIS A 484 -1.27 -29.82 -20.22
CA HIS A 484 -2.00 -29.51 -21.45
C HIS A 484 -1.46 -30.27 -22.67
N TYR A 485 -0.15 -30.52 -22.71
CA TYR A 485 0.51 -31.14 -23.88
C TYR A 485 0.68 -32.65 -23.77
N ASP A 486 0.80 -33.20 -22.57
CA ASP A 486 0.95 -34.65 -22.37
C ASP A 486 -0.06 -35.18 -21.33
N PRO A 487 -1.09 -35.94 -21.77
CA PRO A 487 -2.11 -36.48 -20.88
C PRO A 487 -1.55 -37.49 -19.87
N ARG A 488 -0.30 -37.93 -20.03
CA ARG A 488 0.41 -38.74 -19.04
C ARG A 488 0.61 -38.01 -17.72
N PHE A 489 0.64 -36.68 -17.68
CA PHE A 489 0.81 -35.93 -16.43
C PHE A 489 -0.51 -35.68 -15.67
N ALA A 490 -1.63 -36.24 -16.13
CA ALA A 490 -2.93 -36.18 -15.44
C ALA A 490 -3.02 -37.09 -14.18
N TRP A 491 -1.91 -37.28 -13.46
CA TRP A 491 -1.83 -38.14 -12.25
C TRP A 491 -2.63 -37.58 -11.08
N LEU A 492 -2.88 -36.27 -11.03
CA LEU A 492 -3.75 -35.63 -10.05
C LEU A 492 -4.74 -34.70 -10.75
N GLU A 493 -5.98 -34.69 -10.25
CA GLU A 493 -6.97 -33.72 -10.70
C GLU A 493 -6.43 -32.29 -10.51
N LEU A 494 -6.54 -31.48 -11.56
CA LEU A 494 -6.07 -30.09 -11.57
C LEU A 494 -6.61 -29.27 -10.38
N THR A 495 -7.83 -29.58 -9.93
CA THR A 495 -8.48 -28.98 -8.76
C THR A 495 -7.68 -29.21 -7.48
N VAL A 496 -7.24 -30.46 -7.24
CA VAL A 496 -6.47 -30.85 -6.04
C VAL A 496 -5.11 -30.15 -6.05
N VAL A 497 -4.42 -30.15 -7.19
CA VAL A 497 -3.11 -29.50 -7.33
C VAL A 497 -3.23 -27.99 -7.11
N THR A 498 -4.29 -27.37 -7.65
CA THR A 498 -4.53 -25.93 -7.49
C THR A 498 -4.85 -25.57 -6.04
N ALA A 499 -5.69 -26.34 -5.35
CA ALA A 499 -5.99 -26.12 -3.94
C ALA A 499 -4.74 -26.21 -3.06
N LEU A 500 -3.96 -27.28 -3.23
CA LEU A 500 -2.68 -27.45 -2.54
C LEU A 500 -1.70 -26.32 -2.87
N PHE A 501 -1.65 -25.89 -4.13
CA PHE A 501 -0.82 -24.77 -4.56
C PHE A 501 -1.15 -23.50 -3.77
N PHE A 502 -2.41 -23.08 -3.69
CA PHE A 502 -2.76 -21.84 -2.97
C PHE A 502 -2.52 -21.93 -1.46
N LEU A 503 -2.85 -23.08 -0.85
CA LEU A 503 -2.61 -23.31 0.59
C LEU A 503 -1.11 -23.28 0.91
N LEU A 504 -0.31 -23.99 0.10
CA LEU A 504 1.14 -24.07 0.29
C LEU A 504 1.84 -22.77 -0.09
N LEU A 505 1.35 -22.03 -1.08
CA LEU A 505 1.84 -20.71 -1.44
C LEU A 505 1.67 -19.74 -0.26
N LEU A 506 0.48 -19.68 0.34
CA LEU A 506 0.24 -18.84 1.53
C LEU A 506 1.10 -19.27 2.71
N GLU A 507 1.27 -20.57 2.94
CA GLU A 507 2.15 -21.10 3.98
C GLU A 507 3.61 -20.71 3.75
N LEU A 508 4.11 -20.81 2.51
CA LEU A 508 5.46 -20.36 2.13
C LEU A 508 5.61 -18.84 2.32
N CYS A 509 4.61 -18.04 1.94
CA CYS A 509 4.62 -16.60 2.15
C CYS A 509 4.73 -16.24 3.65
N LEU A 510 4.00 -16.96 4.52
CA LEU A 510 4.07 -16.75 5.98
C LEU A 510 5.39 -17.24 6.59
N ARG A 511 5.94 -18.37 6.13
CA ARG A 511 7.19 -18.97 6.65
C ARG A 511 8.44 -18.20 6.23
N THR A 512 8.46 -17.70 5.00
CA THR A 512 9.59 -16.91 4.47
C THR A 512 9.58 -15.46 4.98
N GLY A 513 8.48 -15.03 5.60
CA GLY A 513 8.29 -13.67 6.09
C GLY A 513 7.90 -12.68 4.99
N LEU A 514 7.57 -13.16 3.78
CA LEU A 514 7.00 -12.34 2.72
C LEU A 514 5.64 -11.76 3.12
N MET A 515 4.91 -12.50 3.95
CA MET A 515 3.70 -12.06 4.64
C MET A 515 3.95 -12.07 6.16
N PRO A 516 3.59 -11.00 6.91
CA PRO A 516 3.81 -10.92 8.35
C PRO A 516 2.97 -11.97 9.08
N SER A 517 3.60 -12.71 9.99
CA SER A 517 2.99 -13.79 10.77
C SER A 517 3.29 -13.66 12.26
N ASN A 518 2.42 -14.20 13.11
CA ASN A 518 2.53 -14.15 14.58
C ASN A 518 3.62 -15.04 15.19
N ARG A 519 4.59 -15.53 14.41
CA ARG A 519 5.50 -16.59 14.86
C ARG A 519 6.69 -16.13 15.71
N PHE A 520 7.07 -14.84 15.64
CA PHE A 520 8.30 -14.35 16.26
C PHE A 520 8.09 -13.38 17.44
N HIS A 521 6.88 -13.30 18.01
CA HIS A 521 6.65 -12.47 19.21
C HIS A 521 7.53 -12.93 20.38
N GLU A 522 7.70 -14.23 20.58
CA GLU A 522 8.58 -14.77 21.62
C GLU A 522 10.04 -14.31 21.45
N ALA A 523 10.56 -14.34 20.22
CA ALA A 523 11.89 -13.83 19.89
C ALA A 523 11.99 -12.31 20.12
N PHE A 524 10.93 -11.57 19.79
CA PHE A 524 10.84 -10.13 20.05
C PHE A 524 10.88 -9.82 21.55
N PHE A 525 10.06 -10.49 22.37
CA PHE A 525 10.04 -10.26 23.81
C PHE A 525 11.35 -10.69 24.47
N SER A 526 11.92 -11.84 24.09
CA SER A 526 13.19 -12.33 24.65
C SER A 526 14.40 -11.44 24.32
N HIS A 527 14.44 -10.80 23.15
CA HIS A 527 15.54 -9.92 22.73
C HIS A 527 15.24 -8.43 22.93
N SER A 528 14.04 -8.07 23.42
CA SER A 528 13.69 -6.68 23.68
C SER A 528 14.43 -6.16 24.91
N HIS A 529 15.10 -5.02 24.77
CA HIS A 529 15.67 -4.28 25.90
C HIS A 529 14.59 -3.65 26.80
N LEU A 530 13.34 -3.57 26.31
CA LEU A 530 12.21 -3.09 27.09
C LEU A 530 11.73 -4.23 28.00
N ARG A 531 11.69 -3.98 29.31
CA ARG A 531 11.21 -4.92 30.34
C ARG A 531 9.70 -5.11 30.25
N MET A 532 9.25 -5.88 29.26
CA MET A 532 7.84 -6.08 28.90
C MET A 532 7.38 -7.51 29.20
N GLN A 533 6.11 -7.66 29.56
CA GLN A 533 5.42 -8.93 29.79
C GLN A 533 4.04 -8.90 29.18
N LEU A 534 3.63 -10.01 28.55
CA LEU A 534 2.28 -10.25 28.09
C LEU A 534 1.60 -11.22 29.05
N VAL A 535 0.42 -10.85 29.53
CA VAL A 535 -0.30 -11.55 30.59
C VAL A 535 -1.69 -11.92 30.09
N ASP A 536 -2.16 -13.14 30.35
CA ASP A 536 -3.51 -13.60 30.00
C ASP A 536 -4.59 -12.91 30.87
N THR A 537 -5.85 -13.13 30.53
CA THR A 537 -7.04 -12.65 31.26
C THR A 537 -7.04 -13.10 32.73
N GLU A 538 -6.45 -14.25 33.03
CA GLU A 538 -6.31 -14.80 34.39
C GLU A 538 -5.08 -14.27 35.17
N GLY A 539 -4.20 -13.48 34.53
CA GLY A 539 -3.02 -12.93 35.20
C GLY A 539 -1.73 -13.76 35.04
N HIS A 540 -1.75 -14.84 34.26
CA HIS A 540 -0.58 -15.66 33.97
C HIS A 540 0.30 -15.04 32.86
N THR A 541 1.61 -15.00 33.07
CA THR A 541 2.57 -14.49 32.08
C THR A 541 2.69 -15.47 30.90
N VAL A 542 2.31 -15.02 29.71
CA VAL A 542 2.39 -15.78 28.44
C VAL A 542 3.74 -15.56 27.76
N PHE A 543 4.23 -14.30 27.73
CA PHE A 543 5.55 -13.94 27.21
C PHE A 543 6.22 -12.94 28.14
N SER A 544 7.53 -13.07 28.38
CA SER A 544 8.29 -12.19 29.27
C SER A 544 9.64 -11.85 28.65
N ALA A 545 10.06 -10.59 28.74
CA ALA A 545 11.44 -10.20 28.46
C ALA A 545 12.38 -10.74 29.55
N ALA A 546 13.59 -11.14 29.16
CA ALA A 546 14.56 -11.82 30.05
C ALA A 546 14.91 -11.04 31.35
N ALA A 547 14.63 -9.73 31.40
CA ALA A 547 14.92 -8.85 32.52
C ALA A 547 13.68 -8.37 33.31
N ALA A 548 12.50 -8.97 33.09
CA ALA A 548 11.25 -8.49 33.68
C ALA A 548 10.94 -9.01 35.11
N GLU A 549 11.71 -9.97 35.63
CA GLU A 549 11.56 -10.48 37.00
C GLU A 549 12.42 -9.72 38.00
N GLN A 550 12.11 -8.46 38.29
CA GLN A 550 12.73 -7.74 39.41
C GLN A 550 11.66 -6.95 40.17
N GLY A 551 11.54 -7.29 41.46
CA GLY A 551 10.50 -6.80 42.36
C GLY A 551 10.46 -5.27 42.51
N ALA A 552 9.33 -4.80 43.04
CA ALA A 552 8.97 -3.39 43.23
C ALA A 552 10.09 -2.58 43.90
N SER A 553 10.92 -1.94 43.07
CA SER A 553 11.79 -0.83 43.48
C SER A 553 11.04 0.47 43.23
N ASN A 554 11.17 1.46 44.12
CA ASN A 554 10.55 2.78 43.97
C ASN A 554 10.99 3.52 42.69
N ASP A 555 12.09 3.09 42.06
CA ASP A 555 12.61 3.65 40.81
C ASP A 555 12.06 2.96 39.56
N ILE A 556 11.15 1.98 39.69
CA ILE A 556 10.55 1.29 38.55
C ILE A 556 9.07 1.64 38.44
N ARG A 557 8.66 2.23 37.32
CA ARG A 557 7.25 2.47 37.01
C ARG A 557 6.69 1.31 36.19
N THR A 558 5.72 0.60 36.76
CA THR A 558 4.96 -0.43 36.06
C THR A 558 3.74 0.20 35.39
N SER A 559 3.65 0.06 34.07
CA SER A 559 2.51 0.50 33.27
C SER A 559 1.79 -0.71 32.67
N ARG A 560 0.45 -0.65 32.61
CA ARG A 560 -0.40 -1.74 32.13
C ARG A 560 -1.37 -1.24 31.06
N MET A 561 -1.47 -1.97 29.96
CA MET A 561 -2.43 -1.72 28.89
C MET A 561 -3.24 -3.00 28.60
N ASN A 562 -4.56 -2.90 28.64
CA ASN A 562 -5.46 -4.02 28.36
C ASN A 562 -5.59 -4.27 26.85
N ILE A 563 -5.63 -5.54 26.47
CA ILE A 563 -5.74 -6.00 25.07
C ILE A 563 -6.80 -7.11 25.02
N HIS A 564 -7.42 -7.34 23.86
CA HIS A 564 -8.30 -8.48 23.69
C HIS A 564 -7.54 -9.79 23.95
N GLY A 565 -7.91 -10.48 25.04
CA GLY A 565 -7.27 -11.71 25.51
C GLY A 565 -6.18 -11.52 26.56
N GLY A 566 -6.06 -10.35 27.20
CA GLY A 566 -5.10 -10.16 28.29
C GLY A 566 -4.66 -8.70 28.54
N ALA A 567 -3.42 -8.51 28.99
CA ALA A 567 -2.80 -7.20 29.16
C ALA A 567 -1.29 -7.25 28.83
N ILE A 568 -0.75 -6.14 28.33
CA ILE A 568 0.70 -5.90 28.28
C ILE A 568 1.09 -5.08 29.50
N ILE A 569 2.14 -5.53 30.19
CA ILE A 569 2.77 -4.84 31.31
C ILE A 569 4.19 -4.47 30.88
N TRP A 570 4.63 -3.25 31.13
CA TRP A 570 6.03 -2.88 30.93
C TRP A 570 6.56 -2.06 32.09
N HIS A 571 7.86 -2.20 32.33
CA HIS A 571 8.58 -1.59 33.44
C HIS A 571 9.55 -0.54 32.90
N GLU A 572 9.38 0.70 33.33
CA GLU A 572 10.26 1.83 33.00
C GLU A 572 11.19 2.11 34.19
N ASP A 573 12.48 2.22 33.93
CA ASP A 573 13.48 2.62 34.91
C ASP A 573 13.54 4.15 35.01
N LEU A 574 13.18 4.69 36.18
CA LEU A 574 13.17 6.11 36.52
C LEU A 574 14.38 6.54 37.37
N SER A 575 15.33 5.64 37.65
CA SER A 575 16.49 5.92 38.51
C SER A 575 17.28 7.16 38.05
N LEU A 576 17.59 7.24 36.75
CA LEU A 576 18.27 8.39 36.15
C LEU A 576 17.46 9.69 36.29
N LEU A 577 16.14 9.62 36.16
CA LEU A 577 15.26 10.79 36.26
C LEU A 577 15.24 11.31 37.70
N HIS A 578 15.08 10.42 38.68
CA HIS A 578 15.15 10.78 40.09
C HIS A 578 16.52 11.32 40.49
N GLU A 579 17.62 10.78 39.95
CA GLU A 579 18.96 11.32 40.17
C GLU A 579 19.10 12.75 39.63
N ARG A 580 18.65 13.01 38.40
CA ARG A 580 18.66 14.35 37.81
C ARG A 580 17.80 15.33 38.60
N GLN A 581 16.64 14.90 39.08
CA GLN A 581 15.77 15.72 39.91
C GLN A 581 16.45 16.10 41.24
N ARG A 582 17.18 15.17 41.87
CA ARG A 582 17.99 15.47 43.07
C ARG A 582 19.11 16.47 42.76
N GLN A 583 19.82 16.30 41.64
CA GLN A 583 20.88 17.23 41.22
C GLN A 583 20.32 18.65 40.99
N LEU A 584 19.16 18.76 40.34
CA LEU A 584 18.50 20.05 40.12
C LEU A 584 18.08 20.71 41.43
N ALA A 585 17.53 19.95 42.37
CA ALA A 585 17.14 20.47 43.68
C ALA A 585 18.36 21.02 44.45
N LEU A 586 19.50 20.32 44.42
CA LEU A 586 20.74 20.79 45.04
C LEU A 586 21.29 22.07 44.38
N LEU A 587 21.22 22.17 43.05
CA LEU A 587 21.65 23.37 42.33
C LEU A 587 20.72 24.56 42.60
N GLN A 588 19.41 24.34 42.66
CA GLN A 588 18.44 25.37 43.01
C GLN A 588 18.70 25.91 44.42
N ASP A 589 18.88 25.05 45.42
CA ASP A 589 19.19 25.47 46.80
C ASP A 589 20.52 26.25 46.87
N ALA A 590 21.57 25.79 46.17
CA ALA A 590 22.83 26.52 46.09
C ALA A 590 22.69 27.91 45.45
N GLN A 591 21.91 28.02 44.37
CA GLN A 591 21.65 29.28 43.68
C GLN A 591 20.85 30.26 44.55
N GLU A 592 19.83 29.77 45.27
CA GLU A 592 19.05 30.58 46.20
C GLU A 592 19.94 31.15 47.31
N ARG A 593 20.81 30.32 47.90
CA ARG A 593 21.78 30.76 48.93
C ARG A 593 22.69 31.87 48.39
N SER A 594 23.27 31.69 47.20
CA SER A 594 24.12 32.71 46.57
C SER A 594 23.37 34.03 46.35
N HIS A 595 22.16 33.95 45.82
CA HIS A 595 21.34 35.14 45.57
C HIS A 595 20.97 35.89 46.85
N THR A 596 20.67 35.18 47.95
CA THR A 596 20.41 35.83 49.25
C THR A 596 21.65 36.56 49.80
N LEU A 597 22.85 35.99 49.64
CA LEU A 597 24.10 36.61 50.05
C LEU A 597 24.39 37.88 49.25
N LEU A 598 24.27 37.82 47.91
CA LEU A 598 24.47 38.97 47.03
C LEU A 598 23.51 40.12 47.36
N ARG A 599 22.25 39.82 47.70
CA ARG A 599 21.29 40.86 48.14
C ARG A 599 21.71 41.53 49.45
N ARG A 600 22.21 40.76 50.41
CA ARG A 600 22.72 41.30 51.69
C ARG A 600 23.92 42.20 51.45
N GLU A 601 24.87 41.76 50.63
CA GLU A 601 26.06 42.54 50.30
C GLU A 601 25.71 43.87 49.62
N ARG A 602 24.84 43.85 48.60
CA ARG A 602 24.37 45.07 47.91
C ARG A 602 23.73 46.06 48.88
N ARG A 603 22.91 45.57 49.82
CA ARG A 603 22.28 46.42 50.84
C ARG A 603 23.31 47.11 51.74
N ILE A 604 24.32 46.37 52.20
CA ILE A 604 25.38 46.91 53.06
C ILE A 604 26.20 47.96 52.30
N ARG A 605 26.62 47.67 51.06
CA ARG A 605 27.37 48.64 50.25
C ARG A 605 26.59 49.92 50.00
N GLY A 606 25.29 49.82 49.70
CA GLY A 606 24.43 50.99 49.49
C GLY A 606 24.31 51.87 50.74
N GLN A 607 24.15 51.25 51.92
CA GLN A 607 24.11 51.99 53.20
C GLN A 607 25.43 52.69 53.52
N HIS A 608 26.56 52.02 53.27
CA HIS A 608 27.88 52.61 53.48
C HIS A 608 28.09 53.83 52.58
N LEU A 609 27.80 53.71 51.29
CA LEU A 609 27.96 54.82 50.33
C LEU A 609 27.13 56.05 50.72
N ALA A 610 25.88 55.84 51.12
CA ALA A 610 25.00 56.93 51.55
C ALA A 610 25.54 57.66 52.80
N LEU A 611 26.08 56.92 53.76
CA LEU A 611 26.70 57.49 54.96
C LEU A 611 27.97 58.27 54.64
N THR A 612 28.80 57.78 53.72
CA THR A 612 30.03 58.47 53.29
C THR A 612 29.73 59.81 52.63
N LEU A 613 28.77 59.86 51.70
CA LEU A 613 28.37 61.10 51.01
C LEU A 613 27.81 62.14 52.00
N LYS A 614 26.95 61.71 52.94
CA LYS A 614 26.40 62.61 53.96
C LYS A 614 27.50 63.21 54.84
N LYS A 615 28.54 62.44 55.18
CA LYS A 615 29.66 62.92 55.96
C LYS A 615 30.47 63.98 55.21
N GLN A 616 30.79 63.73 53.93
CA GLN A 616 31.54 64.68 53.10
C GLN A 616 30.81 66.02 52.94
N LEU A 617 29.50 66.00 52.63
CA LEU A 617 28.70 67.22 52.52
C LEU A 617 28.64 68.02 53.84
N SER A 618 28.60 67.32 54.97
CA SER A 618 28.62 67.97 56.29
C SER A 618 29.96 68.66 56.58
N GLU A 619 31.08 68.04 56.22
CA GLU A 619 32.42 68.59 56.43
C GLU A 619 32.66 69.84 55.57
N GLU A 620 32.18 69.86 54.31
CA GLU A 620 32.30 71.03 53.44
C GLU A 620 31.43 72.21 53.91
N LEU A 621 30.22 71.95 54.40
CA LEU A 621 29.36 72.99 55.01
C LEU A 621 30.01 73.62 56.25
N GLU A 622 30.61 72.79 57.10
CA GLU A 622 31.25 73.24 58.33
C GLU A 622 32.46 74.15 58.03
N ALA A 623 33.24 73.83 57.00
CA ALA A 623 34.35 74.67 56.54
C ALA A 623 33.89 76.08 56.09
N ILE A 624 32.74 76.19 55.39
CA ILE A 624 32.17 77.48 54.98
C ILE A 624 31.80 78.32 56.21
N LEU A 625 31.14 77.71 57.20
CA LEU A 625 30.73 78.38 58.43
C LEU A 625 31.93 78.80 59.31
N ASP A 626 32.97 77.96 59.37
CA ASP A 626 34.19 78.25 60.13
C ASP A 626 34.92 79.48 59.62
N SER A 627 34.97 79.70 58.30
CA SER A 627 35.66 80.85 57.70
C SER A 627 35.13 82.22 58.14
N LYS A 628 33.84 82.32 58.48
CA LYS A 628 33.18 83.58 58.91
C LYS A 628 32.88 83.63 60.41
N ARG A 629 33.17 82.55 61.15
CA ARG A 629 33.00 82.45 62.61
C ARG A 629 33.76 83.53 63.40
N PRO A 630 34.99 83.97 63.02
CA PRO A 630 35.68 85.07 63.71
C PRO A 630 34.92 86.41 63.60
N LEU A 631 34.30 86.69 62.46
CA LEU A 631 33.55 87.92 62.21
C LEU A 631 32.24 87.96 63.01
N LEU A 632 31.55 86.81 63.15
CA LEU A 632 30.40 86.69 64.04
C LEU A 632 30.77 86.90 65.51
N ARG A 633 31.97 86.44 65.93
CA ARG A 633 32.48 86.68 67.28
C ARG A 633 32.81 88.15 67.51
N SER A 634 33.43 88.84 66.55
CA SER A 634 33.72 90.28 66.67
C SER A 634 32.44 91.11 66.75
N PHE A 635 31.39 90.79 65.98
CA PHE A 635 30.08 91.45 66.12
C PHE A 635 29.46 91.22 67.51
N ARG A 636 29.55 90.00 68.04
CA ARG A 636 29.07 89.68 69.40
C ARG A 636 29.82 90.50 70.46
N GLU A 637 31.14 90.62 70.33
CA GLU A 637 31.97 91.39 71.25
C GLU A 637 31.64 92.90 71.17
N GLN A 638 31.46 93.45 69.97
CA GLN A 638 31.04 94.85 69.76
C GLN A 638 29.63 95.13 70.31
N LEU A 639 28.68 94.20 70.13
CA LEU A 639 27.33 94.29 70.71
C LEU A 639 27.32 94.28 72.24
N MET A 640 28.27 93.60 72.87
CA MET A 640 28.40 93.53 74.34
C MET A 640 29.12 94.76 74.91
N ALA A 641 29.90 95.48 74.11
CA ALA A 641 30.69 96.64 74.54
C ALA A 641 30.00 98.00 74.33
N SER A 642 29.13 98.15 73.32
CA SER A 642 28.47 99.43 73.02
C SER A 642 27.28 99.70 73.95
N THR A 643 27.19 100.93 74.47
CA THR A 643 26.08 101.40 75.34
C THR A 643 25.17 102.43 74.64
N ASP A 644 25.53 102.87 73.42
CA ASP A 644 24.73 103.79 72.62
C ASP A 644 23.64 103.06 71.83
N LYS A 645 22.40 103.55 71.95
CA LYS A 645 21.23 102.98 71.29
C LYS A 645 21.30 103.10 69.76
N ALA A 646 21.90 104.16 69.23
CA ALA A 646 22.04 104.36 67.78
C ALA A 646 23.09 103.40 67.20
N GLU A 647 24.26 103.32 67.84
CA GLU A 647 25.33 102.39 67.49
C GLU A 647 24.88 100.91 67.59
N LEU A 648 24.19 100.53 68.68
CA LEU A 648 23.64 99.18 68.86
C LEU A 648 22.65 98.80 67.75
N THR A 649 21.78 99.73 67.36
CA THR A 649 20.82 99.50 66.26
C THR A 649 21.53 99.30 64.93
N CYS A 650 22.62 100.04 64.67
CA CYS A 650 23.45 99.87 63.47
C CYS A 650 24.17 98.51 63.46
N LEU A 651 24.77 98.09 64.59
CA LEU A 651 25.43 96.80 64.73
C LEU A 651 24.46 95.61 64.52
N ILE A 652 23.23 95.70 65.05
CA ILE A 652 22.19 94.68 64.82
C ILE A 652 21.82 94.60 63.34
N ARG A 653 21.70 95.74 62.65
CA ARG A 653 21.41 95.76 61.20
C ARG A 653 22.54 95.11 60.39
N ARG A 654 23.81 95.37 60.74
CA ARG A 654 24.98 94.72 60.12
C ARG A 654 25.02 93.21 60.38
N LEU A 655 24.71 92.77 61.60
CA LEU A 655 24.63 91.35 61.94
C LEU A 655 23.51 90.63 61.15
N ASN A 656 22.35 91.27 60.99
CA ASN A 656 21.24 90.72 60.21
C ASN A 656 21.60 90.55 58.73
N LEU A 657 22.33 91.50 58.15
CA LEU A 657 22.87 91.40 56.80
C LEU A 657 23.82 90.20 56.66
N LEU A 658 24.78 90.05 57.58
CA LEU A 658 25.72 88.94 57.59
C LEU A 658 25.02 87.58 57.75
N SER A 659 24.03 87.50 58.63
CA SER A 659 23.23 86.29 58.86
C SER A 659 22.40 85.90 57.62
N SER A 660 21.78 86.87 56.96
CA SER A 660 21.05 86.64 55.70
C SER A 660 21.97 86.15 54.59
N TYR A 661 23.12 86.81 54.41
CA TYR A 661 24.14 86.39 53.44
C TYR A 661 24.59 84.94 53.69
N LEU A 662 24.97 84.58 54.92
CA LEU A 662 25.41 83.21 55.25
C LEU A 662 24.31 82.18 54.98
N LYS A 663 23.07 82.47 55.39
CA LYS A 663 21.93 81.58 55.16
C LYS A 663 21.70 81.36 53.66
N LYS A 664 21.75 82.42 52.86
CA LYS A 664 21.54 82.33 51.40
C LYS A 664 22.69 81.62 50.71
N ARG A 665 23.93 81.90 51.10
CA ARG A 665 25.11 81.20 50.59
C ARG A 665 25.04 79.70 50.85
N CYS A 666 24.64 79.26 52.04
CA CYS A 666 24.49 77.82 52.35
C CYS A 666 23.38 77.15 51.51
N VAL A 667 22.25 77.82 51.29
CA VAL A 667 21.16 77.29 50.46
C VAL A 667 21.61 77.16 48.99
N LEU A 668 22.28 78.19 48.47
CA LEU A 668 22.82 78.17 47.11
C LEU A 668 23.90 77.09 46.96
N PHE A 669 24.75 76.89 47.96
CA PHE A 669 25.77 75.83 47.96
C PHE A 669 25.16 74.42 47.95
N LEU A 670 24.18 74.15 48.82
CA LEU A 670 23.51 72.84 48.87
C LEU A 670 22.85 72.48 47.53
N LYS A 671 22.15 73.45 46.91
CA LYS A 671 21.55 73.24 45.58
C LYS A 671 22.60 73.11 44.49
N GLY A 672 23.69 73.86 44.59
CA GLY A 672 24.84 73.74 43.70
C GLY A 672 25.50 72.36 43.75
N GLN A 673 25.53 71.71 44.92
CA GLN A 673 26.04 70.34 45.08
C GLN A 673 25.08 69.26 44.55
N GLU A 674 23.76 69.52 44.58
CA GLU A 674 22.76 68.61 44.02
C GLU A 674 22.74 68.65 42.48
N ASP A 675 22.72 69.85 41.89
CA ASP A 675 22.45 70.04 40.45
C ASP A 675 23.68 70.48 39.64
N GLY A 676 24.81 70.80 40.28
CA GLY A 676 26.03 71.34 39.63
C GLY A 676 25.88 72.77 39.07
N GLN A 677 24.66 73.30 39.08
CA GLN A 677 24.26 74.60 38.54
C GLN A 677 23.26 75.26 39.48
N ILE A 678 23.31 76.58 39.59
CA ILE A 678 22.38 77.40 40.36
C ILE A 678 21.49 78.15 39.38
N ARG A 679 20.17 78.05 39.54
CA ARG A 679 19.22 78.75 38.67
C ARG A 679 19.28 80.27 38.89
N ALA A 680 19.15 81.03 37.80
CA ALA A 680 19.19 82.50 37.85
C ALA A 680 18.11 83.10 38.76
N ASP A 681 16.91 82.52 38.84
CA ASP A 681 15.83 83.02 39.71
C ASP A 681 16.16 82.86 41.20
N GLU A 682 16.87 81.80 41.57
CA GLU A 682 17.31 81.56 42.95
C GLU A 682 18.43 82.51 43.37
N LEU A 683 19.40 82.74 42.47
CA LEU A 683 20.45 83.72 42.68
C LEU A 683 19.86 85.14 42.77
N SER A 684 18.91 85.49 41.88
CA SER A 684 18.19 86.76 41.91
C SER A 684 17.45 86.96 43.24
N MET A 685 16.79 85.91 43.74
CA MET A 685 16.08 85.96 45.01
C MET A 685 17.04 86.18 46.19
N ALA A 686 18.21 85.53 46.19
CA ALA A 686 19.24 85.75 47.20
C ALA A 686 19.77 87.19 47.17
N VAL A 687 20.08 87.72 45.98
CA VAL A 687 20.52 89.10 45.75
C VAL A 687 19.47 90.11 46.21
N SER A 688 18.20 89.87 45.88
CA SER A 688 17.08 90.72 46.30
C SER A 688 16.89 90.72 47.82
N GLU A 689 17.08 89.58 48.48
CA GLU A 689 16.98 89.50 49.94
C GLU A 689 18.13 90.23 50.63
N THR A 690 19.36 90.12 50.13
CA THR A 690 20.51 90.90 50.60
C THR A 690 20.26 92.41 50.48
N CYS A 691 19.67 92.87 49.35
CA CYS A 691 19.27 94.27 49.17
C CYS A 691 18.28 94.76 50.24
N ALA A 692 17.35 93.90 50.67
CA ALA A 692 16.36 94.27 51.70
C ALA A 692 17.02 94.56 53.06
N TYR A 693 18.11 93.87 53.39
CA TYR A 693 18.90 94.10 54.61
C TYR A 693 19.91 95.26 54.49
N LEU A 694 20.26 95.68 53.26
CA LEU A 694 21.11 96.85 53.02
C LEU A 694 20.35 98.18 53.17
N ARG A 695 19.05 98.25 52.81
CA ARG A 695 18.26 99.50 52.93
C ARG A 695 18.24 100.09 54.34
N PRO A 696 18.04 99.32 55.44
CA PRO A 696 18.12 99.86 56.80
C PRO A 696 19.50 100.42 57.17
N LEU A 697 20.57 100.08 56.45
CA LEU A 697 21.90 100.63 56.64
C LEU A 697 22.13 101.93 55.86
N GLY A 698 21.13 102.42 55.14
CA GLY A 698 21.20 103.67 54.35
C GLY A 698 21.67 103.47 52.91
N LEU A 699 21.93 102.23 52.48
CA LEU A 699 22.36 101.93 51.12
C LEU A 699 21.16 101.54 50.23
N HIS A 700 20.88 102.34 49.22
CA HIS A 700 19.88 102.04 48.20
C HIS A 700 20.55 101.38 47.00
N VAL A 701 20.22 100.10 46.78
CA VAL A 701 20.78 99.31 45.68
C VAL A 701 19.70 99.10 44.62
N ALA A 702 19.96 99.58 43.42
CA ALA A 702 19.17 99.25 42.23
C ALA A 702 19.84 98.07 41.52
N VAL A 703 19.08 97.00 41.24
CA VAL A 703 19.60 95.81 40.56
C VAL A 703 18.92 95.64 39.21
N GLU A 704 19.69 95.74 38.13
CA GLU A 704 19.27 95.36 36.78
C GLU A 704 19.59 93.88 36.55
N TRP A 705 18.57 93.06 36.34
CA TRP A 705 18.73 91.60 36.19
C TRP A 705 18.52 91.15 34.75
N ARG A 706 19.57 90.61 34.13
CA ARG A 706 19.55 90.08 32.75
C ARG A 706 20.04 88.63 32.63
N LEU A 707 20.40 87.99 33.76
CA LEU A 707 20.73 86.56 33.79
C LEU A 707 19.46 85.71 33.66
N THR A 708 19.41 84.82 32.66
CA THR A 708 18.24 83.96 32.42
C THR A 708 18.54 82.47 32.54
N ARG A 709 19.80 82.07 32.36
CA ARG A 709 20.23 80.66 32.39
C ARG A 709 20.72 80.25 33.77
N ALA A 710 20.73 78.95 34.03
CA ALA A 710 21.40 78.40 35.20
C ALA A 710 22.92 78.58 35.05
N ILE A 711 23.57 78.92 36.16
CA ILE A 711 24.98 79.30 36.22
C ILE A 711 25.74 78.24 36.99
N ALA A 712 26.97 77.93 36.60
CA ALA A 712 27.80 76.97 37.33
C ALA A 712 27.86 77.34 38.81
N ALA A 713 27.68 76.36 39.70
CA ALA A 713 27.53 76.60 41.13
C ALA A 713 28.67 77.44 41.71
N GLU A 714 29.90 77.17 41.29
CA GLU A 714 31.12 77.90 41.67
C GLU A 714 31.05 79.38 41.25
N ALA A 715 30.68 79.65 39.99
CA ALA A 715 30.58 81.00 39.46
C ALA A 715 29.44 81.81 40.12
N ALA A 716 28.28 81.19 40.33
CA ALA A 716 27.15 81.85 40.98
C ALA A 716 27.44 82.19 42.46
N LEU A 717 28.10 81.28 43.19
CA LEU A 717 28.51 81.54 44.57
C LEU A 717 29.57 82.65 44.68
N ALA A 718 30.51 82.71 43.74
CA ALA A 718 31.55 83.75 43.71
C ALA A 718 30.97 85.14 43.36
N LEU A 719 30.06 85.21 42.39
CA LEU A 719 29.36 86.46 42.04
C LEU A 719 28.48 86.94 43.20
N PHE A 720 27.82 86.02 43.92
CA PHE A 720 27.04 86.35 45.11
C PHE A 720 27.90 86.86 46.27
N ASP A 721 29.07 86.26 46.50
CA ASP A 721 30.02 86.75 47.52
C ASP A 721 30.49 88.16 47.25
N LEU A 722 30.94 88.41 46.03
CA LEU A 722 31.41 89.73 45.65
C LEU A 722 30.29 90.76 45.88
N PHE A 723 29.09 90.45 45.40
CA PHE A 723 27.93 91.31 45.57
C PHE A 723 27.66 91.61 47.05
N ALA A 724 27.55 90.57 47.89
CA ALA A 724 27.20 90.75 49.29
C ALA A 724 28.31 91.46 50.09
N GLU A 725 29.58 91.10 49.88
CA GLU A 725 30.70 91.67 50.64
C GLU A 725 31.05 93.10 50.20
N LEU A 726 31.03 93.38 48.89
CA LEU A 726 31.29 94.72 48.36
C LEU A 726 30.24 95.71 48.84
N LEU A 727 28.96 95.34 48.80
CA LEU A 727 27.86 96.21 49.23
C LEU A 727 27.79 96.33 50.75
N SER A 728 28.14 95.29 51.49
CA SER A 728 28.33 95.39 52.94
C SER A 728 29.38 96.45 53.27
N ARG A 729 30.52 96.42 52.57
CA ARG A 729 31.59 97.42 52.74
C ARG A 729 31.16 98.82 52.31
N ALA A 730 30.43 98.95 51.20
CA ALA A 730 29.91 100.23 50.73
C ALA A 730 28.94 100.88 51.75
N ALA A 731 28.10 100.07 52.41
CA ALA A 731 27.24 100.54 53.49
C ALA A 731 28.04 100.98 54.73
N GLU A 732 29.18 100.33 55.04
CA GLU A 732 30.05 100.75 56.15
C GLU A 732 30.70 102.11 55.90
N GLU A 733 31.08 102.38 54.65
CA GLU A 733 31.75 103.60 54.21
C GLU A 733 30.76 104.75 53.90
N GLY A 734 29.46 104.55 54.14
CA GLY A 734 28.43 105.59 54.03
C GLY A 734 27.97 105.91 52.61
N ALA A 735 28.12 104.97 51.66
CA ALA A 735 27.57 105.15 50.32
C ALA A 735 26.03 105.21 50.34
N ALA A 736 25.44 106.15 49.59
CA ALA A 736 23.99 106.33 49.53
C ALA A 736 23.32 105.43 48.47
N ASP A 737 23.86 105.42 47.24
CA ASP A 737 23.25 104.74 46.09
C ASP A 737 24.28 103.89 45.33
N VAL A 738 23.88 102.68 44.95
CA VAL A 738 24.69 101.78 44.10
C VAL A 738 23.81 101.13 43.03
N LEU A 739 24.30 101.09 41.80
CA LEU A 739 23.65 100.37 40.70
C LEU A 739 24.42 99.08 40.41
N CYS A 740 23.75 97.94 40.53
CA CYS A 740 24.30 96.64 40.20
C CYS A 740 23.59 96.08 38.97
N ARG A 741 24.33 95.50 38.03
CA ARG A 741 23.79 94.83 36.86
C ARG A 741 24.36 93.42 36.78
N PHE A 742 23.47 92.46 36.65
CA PHE A 742 23.81 91.06 36.42
C PHE A 742 23.46 90.70 34.99
N GLU A 743 24.43 90.32 34.17
CA GLU A 743 24.21 90.02 32.75
C GLU A 743 25.05 88.84 32.27
N GLU A 744 24.62 88.22 31.17
CA GLU A 744 25.31 87.13 30.52
C GLU A 744 25.67 87.59 29.11
N ASN A 745 26.95 87.90 28.88
CA ASN A 745 27.47 88.21 27.54
C ASN A 745 28.08 86.94 26.93
N GLU A 746 29.32 86.60 27.31
CA GLU A 746 29.94 85.28 27.05
C GLU A 746 29.98 84.42 28.31
N MET A 747 30.14 85.07 29.46
CA MET A 747 30.20 84.49 30.79
C MET A 747 29.23 85.26 31.70
N PRO A 748 28.76 84.69 32.83
CA PRO A 748 27.93 85.42 33.77
C PRO A 748 28.77 86.50 34.46
N GLU A 749 28.30 87.75 34.45
CA GLU A 749 29.02 88.90 35.02
C GLU A 749 28.16 89.69 36.01
N ALA A 750 28.82 90.27 37.01
CA ALA A 750 28.24 91.26 37.91
C ALA A 750 29.00 92.58 37.77
N ILE A 751 28.28 93.64 37.41
CA ILE A 751 28.81 95.00 37.24
C ILE A 751 28.21 95.88 38.32
N CYS A 752 29.03 96.41 39.22
CA CYS A 752 28.60 97.33 40.28
C CYS A 752 29.17 98.74 40.01
N MET A 753 28.30 99.73 39.90
CA MET A 753 28.65 101.14 39.74
C MET A 753 28.48 101.87 41.08
N LEU A 754 29.59 102.39 41.61
CA LEU A 754 29.65 103.13 42.88
C LEU A 754 30.22 104.53 42.65
N THR A 755 29.91 105.49 43.53
CA THR A 755 30.59 106.79 43.54
C THR A 755 32.09 106.61 43.83
N CYS A 756 32.92 107.46 43.24
CA CYS A 756 34.37 107.31 43.38
C CYS A 756 34.81 107.52 44.83
N ALA A 757 35.44 106.50 45.44
CA ALA A 757 35.90 106.52 46.82
C ALA A 757 37.23 105.75 46.98
N ASP A 758 38.12 106.28 47.83
CA ASP A 758 39.50 105.81 47.96
C ASP A 758 39.62 104.38 48.51
N TRP A 759 38.59 103.86 49.19
CA TRP A 759 38.59 102.51 49.77
C TRP A 759 38.36 101.39 48.75
N ILE A 760 37.75 101.69 47.59
CA ILE A 760 37.27 100.67 46.64
C ILE A 760 38.45 99.91 46.01
N ARG A 761 39.47 100.61 45.51
CA ARG A 761 40.64 99.97 44.86
C ARG A 761 41.46 99.10 45.83
N PRO A 762 41.82 99.56 47.05
CA PRO A 762 42.48 98.71 48.04
C PRO A 762 41.67 97.48 48.42
N TRP A 763 40.36 97.63 48.64
CA TRP A 763 39.49 96.53 49.05
C TRP A 763 39.40 95.44 47.98
N ILE A 764 39.21 95.81 46.71
CA ILE A 764 39.16 94.85 45.59
C ILE A 764 40.48 94.09 45.46
N SER A 765 41.63 94.76 45.64
CA SER A 765 42.95 94.10 45.57
C SER A 765 43.18 93.08 46.69
N GLU A 766 42.62 93.31 47.89
CA GLU A 766 42.64 92.35 48.99
C GLU A 766 41.65 91.22 48.75
N TRP A 767 40.47 91.53 48.20
CA TRP A 767 39.43 90.55 47.91
C TRP A 767 39.87 89.58 46.80
N GLN A 768 40.45 90.06 45.70
CA GLN A 768 41.01 89.24 44.62
C GLN A 768 42.15 88.32 45.09
N ARG A 769 42.92 88.70 46.13
CA ARG A 769 43.94 87.81 46.70
C ARG A 769 43.34 86.61 47.44
N ARG A 770 42.09 86.73 47.89
CA ARG A 770 41.38 85.68 48.64
C ARG A 770 40.40 84.88 47.78
N HIS A 771 40.05 85.39 46.61
CA HIS A 771 39.04 84.83 45.72
C HIS A 771 39.53 84.78 44.28
N ASP A 772 39.45 83.60 43.64
CA ASP A 772 39.90 83.34 42.27
C ASP A 772 38.85 83.80 41.24
N LEU A 773 38.51 85.11 41.26
CA LEU A 773 37.52 85.73 40.38
C LEU A 773 38.14 86.95 39.68
N PRO A 774 38.16 87.00 38.33
CA PRO A 774 38.66 88.15 37.59
C PRO A 774 37.75 89.37 37.81
N ILE A 775 38.34 90.50 38.23
CA ILE A 775 37.65 91.78 38.45
C ILE A 775 38.38 92.88 37.68
N GLU A 776 37.64 93.64 36.89
CA GLU A 776 38.08 94.81 36.14
C GLU A 776 37.47 96.08 36.73
N ILE A 777 38.28 97.13 36.89
CA ILE A 777 37.86 98.42 37.45
C ILE A 777 38.02 99.51 36.39
N SER A 778 36.93 100.15 36.01
CA SER A 778 36.90 101.26 35.05
C SER A 778 36.41 102.55 35.71
N ASP A 779 37.13 103.66 35.52
CA ASP A 779 36.71 104.99 35.98
C ASP A 779 35.92 105.70 34.88
N LEU A 780 34.65 106.01 35.14
CA LEU A 780 33.74 106.66 34.19
C LEU A 780 33.69 108.19 34.39
N GLY A 781 34.51 108.75 35.29
CA GLY A 781 34.55 110.18 35.61
C GLY A 781 33.44 110.66 36.56
N TYR A 782 32.28 110.02 36.56
CA TYR A 782 31.18 110.26 37.49
C TYR A 782 30.91 109.08 38.45
N ALA A 783 31.44 107.89 38.15
CA ALA A 783 31.32 106.67 38.94
C ALA A 783 32.47 105.69 38.63
N LEU A 784 32.76 104.81 39.58
CA LEU A 784 33.67 103.66 39.43
C LEU A 784 32.84 102.42 39.08
N SER A 785 33.15 101.78 37.95
CA SER A 785 32.55 100.52 37.52
C SER A 785 33.44 99.34 37.92
N VAL A 786 32.92 98.45 38.75
CA VAL A 786 33.55 97.20 39.19
C VAL A 786 32.86 96.06 38.46
N ARG A 787 33.53 95.47 37.47
CA ARG A 787 33.03 94.32 36.70
C ARG A 787 33.71 93.04 37.17
N ALA A 788 32.94 92.02 37.52
CA ALA A 788 33.45 90.70 37.82
C ALA A 788 32.84 89.64 36.90
N GLN A 789 33.68 88.76 36.39
CA GLN A 789 33.26 87.71 35.44
C GLN A 789 33.38 86.33 36.12
N GLY A 790 32.31 85.54 36.06
CA GLY A 790 32.32 84.16 36.55
C GLY A 790 33.19 83.27 35.67
N VAL A 791 33.99 82.40 36.27
CA VAL A 791 34.83 81.43 35.55
C VAL A 791 34.00 80.17 35.27
N SER A 792 34.05 79.66 34.04
CA SER A 792 33.39 78.41 33.65
C SER A 792 34.34 77.25 33.95
N ALA A 793 33.81 76.17 34.54
CA ALA A 793 34.56 74.96 34.92
C ALA A 793 35.25 74.23 33.74
N ALA A 794 35.10 74.69 32.50
CA ALA A 794 35.63 74.06 31.29
C ALA A 794 37.17 74.15 31.10
N VAL A 795 37.94 74.76 32.01
CA VAL A 795 39.42 74.86 31.87
C VAL A 795 40.20 74.03 32.90
N ARG A 796 39.55 73.29 33.81
CA ARG A 796 40.27 72.28 34.61
C ARG A 796 40.14 70.91 33.96
N THR A 797 41.13 70.54 33.15
CA THR A 797 41.32 69.17 32.67
C THR A 797 41.63 68.23 33.85
N PRO A 798 40.81 67.20 34.12
CA PRO A 798 41.23 66.08 34.94
C PRO A 798 41.88 65.03 34.03
N VAL A 799 43.04 64.56 34.48
CA VAL A 799 43.80 63.45 33.95
C VAL A 799 42.98 62.16 34.06
N HIS A 800 42.55 61.60 32.92
CA HIS A 800 42.10 60.21 32.78
C HIS A 800 43.22 59.39 32.11
N GLY A 801 43.47 58.12 32.45
CA GLY A 801 42.72 57.28 33.35
C GLY A 801 43.34 55.90 33.58
N GLU A 802 42.88 55.26 34.64
CA GLU A 802 42.98 53.82 34.89
C GLU A 802 41.61 53.17 34.60
N GLU A 803 41.70 52.12 33.78
CA GLU A 803 40.93 50.87 33.82
C GLU A 803 39.39 50.90 33.81
N ALA A 804 38.84 50.63 32.62
CA ALA A 804 37.52 50.02 32.47
C ALA A 804 37.68 48.62 31.85
N GLY A 805 37.87 47.60 32.69
CA GLY A 805 37.66 46.20 32.35
C GLY A 805 36.17 45.88 32.27
N ALA A 806 35.60 45.95 31.07
CA ALA A 806 34.20 45.61 30.81
C ALA A 806 34.06 44.12 30.43
N TRP A 807 33.39 43.40 31.33
CA TRP A 807 32.85 42.05 31.17
C TRP A 807 31.85 42.00 30.00
N ARG A 808 32.02 41.02 29.10
CA ARG A 808 31.01 40.65 28.08
C ARG A 808 30.03 39.64 28.66
N VAL A 809 28.78 39.81 28.22
CA VAL A 809 27.60 38.93 28.34
C VAL A 809 27.91 37.50 27.91
#